data_AF-A0A933IEE6-F1
#
_entry.id   AF-A0A933IEE6-F1
#
_cell.length_a   1.000
_cell.length_b   1.000
_cell.length_c   1.000
_cell.angle_alpha   90.00
_cell.angle_beta   90.00
_cell.angle_gamma   90.00
#
_symmetry.space_group_name_H-M   'P 1'
#
loop_
_entity.id
_entity.type
_entity.pdbx_description
1 polymer ?
#
loop_
_entity_poly.entity_id
_entity_poly.type
_entity_poly.pdbx_seq_one_letter_code
_entity_poly.pdbx_strand_id
1 'polypeptide(L)'
;MASNVAGEFPSFHDPYWTVGDYVRFADHPSADVRLWALERLEELGLEIPDETLRRRLDDPEESVALLAAVLAGRLEMASLTDALLARLERAEDAAGAACAESLARLGDPRVLELIRRRKHLPVEDRNPRVWLALSMRKDPEAAEILREAFERFSSHGRGDIASILARSLMIADTGPGISLVVERWAREAKDTLADALLHGLLLLCGFPEGAEALRDALEHDQEPPDVSLPEEVLDGLADLLPLGPLRDIRKSCRKGKWGRAMEGLIPLAEPLASRAPDSSEAALSLLLIRALAERGEAIHRVEEKLRDAVGLLLLALDQIAGAVRVAGLTLPETLDGQLRWLLSDAALPHPEAQAAVVDRLIGAGPTESWKRLCVETLERRATQAPMAASLLGAWRSEGAIPSLVGALGAGEDPELPAAAEEALVNVGEPAMHAVLQALASAEDPGVLEGCLDVCVRLPSHRTVAAIGRRFEDLFTLVPEALLHSVDRIGARDFVEPLRAEVREGELQAEDTFVFLCDLHGVADPRLSAIRQRQRREASRAAESGQDLSLVPEEHIDLALLCNGCRRTYTYPVQAVYVDPDPPKDDRIEPFIKDRIRCKGCGREDDYAVTPTAQLALMARLLMLTARMEKEGPEVGTEGPLFLMRLGLTDGRRMNPREARRHYEARLAERPDDPGLQIGYGNVLRFLEETERAEAA
;
A
#
# COMPACT_ATOMS: atom_id res chain seq x y z
N MET A 1 2.57 -9.86 11.33
CA MET A 1 2.08 -10.64 12.48
C MET A 1 1.45 -9.67 13.48
N ALA A 2 0.16 -9.39 13.34
CA ALA A 2 -0.60 -8.75 14.41
C ALA A 2 -1.01 -9.87 15.36
N SER A 3 -0.28 -10.00 16.47
CA SER A 3 -0.69 -10.82 17.60
C SER A 3 -2.02 -10.25 18.09
N ASN A 4 -3.13 -10.95 17.79
CA ASN A 4 -4.42 -10.72 18.40
C ASN A 4 -4.29 -11.05 19.90
N VAL A 5 -3.74 -10.10 20.65
CA VAL A 5 -4.07 -9.99 22.06
C VAL A 5 -5.55 -9.63 22.06
N ALA A 6 -6.40 -10.65 22.23
CA ALA A 6 -7.81 -10.51 22.55
C ALA A 6 -7.96 -9.87 23.94
N GLY A 7 -7.38 -8.69 24.12
CA GLY A 7 -7.69 -7.79 25.20
C GLY A 7 -9.09 -7.28 24.92
N GLU A 8 -9.96 -7.32 25.94
CA GLU A 8 -11.25 -6.65 25.90
C GLU A 8 -11.06 -5.26 25.28
N PHE A 9 -11.70 -5.04 24.14
CA PHE A 9 -11.75 -3.72 23.50
C PHE A 9 -12.27 -2.73 24.55
N PRO A 10 -11.70 -1.52 24.63
CA PRO A 10 -12.14 -0.53 25.61
C PRO A 10 -13.66 -0.33 25.46
N SER A 11 -14.41 -0.59 26.52
CA SER A 11 -15.86 -0.40 26.51
C SER A 11 -16.17 1.10 26.33
N PHE A 12 -16.66 1.49 25.16
CA PHE A 12 -17.09 2.87 24.91
C PHE A 12 -18.37 3.17 25.68
N HIS A 13 -18.36 4.25 26.45
CA HIS A 13 -19.55 4.67 27.18
C HIS A 13 -20.58 5.37 26.29
N ASP A 14 -20.21 5.81 25.08
CA ASP A 14 -21.05 6.59 24.15
C ASP A 14 -20.73 6.32 22.66
N PRO A 15 -20.79 5.06 22.18
CA PRO A 15 -20.50 4.75 20.77
C PRO A 15 -21.58 5.36 19.86
N TYR A 16 -21.19 5.86 18.68
CA TYR A 16 -22.16 6.43 17.73
C TYR A 16 -23.10 5.36 17.15
N TRP A 17 -22.55 4.19 16.82
CA TRP A 17 -23.28 3.02 16.36
C TRP A 17 -23.12 1.87 17.34
N THR A 18 -24.20 1.15 17.59
CA THR A 18 -24.15 -0.09 18.37
C THR A 18 -23.86 -1.29 17.46
N VAL A 19 -23.44 -2.42 18.05
CA VAL A 19 -23.34 -3.70 17.32
C VAL A 19 -24.67 -4.03 16.62
N GLY A 20 -25.80 -3.78 17.28
CA GLY A 20 -27.13 -4.01 16.71
C GLY A 20 -27.43 -3.14 15.49
N ASP A 21 -26.91 -1.91 15.44
CA ASP A 21 -27.05 -1.04 14.26
C ASP A 21 -26.27 -1.59 13.07
N TYR A 22 -24.99 -1.95 13.27
CA TYR A 22 -24.18 -2.54 12.20
C TYR A 22 -24.76 -3.86 11.69
N VAL A 23 -25.23 -4.74 12.60
CA VAL A 23 -25.91 -5.98 12.20
C VAL A 23 -27.15 -5.71 11.36
N ARG A 24 -27.93 -4.67 11.68
CA ARG A 24 -29.05 -4.23 10.84
C ARG A 24 -28.57 -3.72 9.48
N PHE A 25 -27.49 -2.95 9.42
CA PHE A 25 -26.92 -2.45 8.16
C PHE A 25 -26.30 -3.55 7.29
N ALA A 26 -25.84 -4.67 7.88
CA ALA A 26 -25.42 -5.85 7.14
C ALA A 26 -26.56 -6.52 6.34
N ASP A 27 -27.83 -6.19 6.61
CA ASP A 27 -29.00 -6.59 5.82
C ASP A 27 -29.57 -5.46 4.94
N HIS A 28 -28.82 -4.38 4.74
CA HIS A 28 -29.26 -3.23 3.94
C HIS A 28 -29.40 -3.56 2.44
N PRO A 29 -30.32 -2.92 1.68
CA PRO A 29 -30.48 -3.17 0.25
C PRO A 29 -29.27 -2.80 -0.61
N SER A 30 -28.56 -1.72 -0.26
CA SER A 30 -27.29 -1.33 -0.92
C SER A 30 -26.16 -2.26 -0.48
N ALA A 31 -25.39 -2.77 -1.45
CA ALA A 31 -24.24 -3.64 -1.18
C ALA A 31 -23.10 -2.89 -0.47
N ASP A 32 -22.85 -1.65 -0.83
CA ASP A 32 -21.81 -0.81 -0.21
C ASP A 32 -22.05 -0.64 1.29
N VAL A 33 -23.31 -0.47 1.70
CA VAL A 33 -23.70 -0.38 3.12
C VAL A 33 -23.49 -1.72 3.83
N ARG A 34 -23.74 -2.85 3.17
CA ARG A 34 -23.50 -4.17 3.76
C ARG A 34 -22.00 -4.42 3.95
N LEU A 35 -21.17 -4.07 2.95
CA LEU A 35 -19.72 -4.14 3.04
C LEU A 35 -19.22 -3.28 4.20
N TRP A 36 -19.58 -2.00 4.18
CA TRP A 36 -19.22 -1.05 5.25
C TRP A 36 -19.58 -1.61 6.62
N ALA A 37 -20.79 -2.12 6.82
CA ALA A 37 -21.22 -2.63 8.12
C ALA A 37 -20.36 -3.82 8.61
N LEU A 38 -20.03 -4.76 7.72
CA LEU A 38 -19.20 -5.92 8.06
C LEU A 38 -17.75 -5.53 8.34
N GLU A 39 -17.16 -4.67 7.50
CA GLU A 39 -15.81 -4.13 7.72
C GLU A 39 -15.73 -3.36 9.04
N ARG A 40 -16.72 -2.53 9.34
CA ARG A 40 -16.74 -1.75 10.58
C ARG A 40 -16.90 -2.61 11.83
N LEU A 41 -17.71 -3.66 11.77
CA LEU A 41 -17.77 -4.61 12.89
C LEU A 41 -16.38 -5.23 13.13
N GLU A 42 -15.69 -5.62 12.08
CA GLU A 42 -14.38 -6.24 12.20
C GLU A 42 -13.29 -5.26 12.69
N GLU A 43 -13.15 -4.11 12.03
CA GLU A 43 -12.13 -3.11 12.37
C GLU A 43 -12.25 -2.57 13.80
N LEU A 44 -13.49 -2.46 14.29
CA LEU A 44 -13.76 -2.04 15.66
C LEU A 44 -13.71 -3.21 16.67
N GLY A 45 -13.43 -4.43 16.21
CA GLY A 45 -13.40 -5.63 17.06
C GLY A 45 -14.76 -5.96 17.70
N LEU A 46 -15.86 -5.59 17.05
CA LEU A 46 -17.21 -5.84 17.51
C LEU A 46 -17.66 -7.25 17.11
N GLU A 47 -18.48 -7.88 17.96
CA GLU A 47 -19.01 -9.21 17.71
C GLU A 47 -19.87 -9.24 16.44
N ILE A 48 -19.55 -10.16 15.52
CA ILE A 48 -20.35 -10.44 14.32
C ILE A 48 -21.17 -11.70 14.57
N PRO A 49 -22.51 -11.62 14.65
CA PRO A 49 -23.33 -12.80 14.84
C PRO A 49 -23.18 -13.79 13.66
N ASP A 50 -23.03 -15.09 13.96
CA ASP A 50 -22.94 -16.17 12.97
C ASP A 50 -24.01 -16.08 11.89
N GLU A 51 -25.24 -15.82 12.31
CA GLU A 51 -26.41 -15.80 11.42
C GLU A 51 -26.36 -14.64 10.42
N THR A 52 -25.67 -13.54 10.76
CA THR A 52 -25.40 -12.44 9.84
C THR A 52 -24.46 -12.90 8.73
N LEU A 53 -23.30 -13.47 9.06
CA LEU A 53 -22.35 -13.96 8.05
C LEU A 53 -22.93 -15.13 7.25
N ARG A 54 -23.69 -16.04 7.87
CA ARG A 54 -24.36 -17.16 7.20
C ARG A 54 -25.23 -16.68 6.04
N ARG A 55 -26.04 -15.64 6.25
CA ARG A 55 -26.84 -15.03 5.17
C ARG A 55 -25.97 -14.40 4.09
N ARG A 56 -24.88 -13.75 4.47
CA ARG A 56 -23.99 -13.02 3.54
C ARG A 56 -23.11 -13.93 2.71
N LEU A 57 -22.85 -15.18 3.10
CA LEU A 57 -22.17 -16.15 2.22
C LEU A 57 -22.90 -16.36 0.87
N ASP A 58 -24.21 -16.08 0.85
CA ASP A 58 -25.08 -16.14 -0.32
C ASP A 58 -25.56 -14.77 -0.78
N ASP A 59 -24.81 -13.73 -0.46
CA ASP A 59 -25.10 -12.38 -0.94
C ASP A 59 -25.08 -12.35 -2.48
N PRO A 60 -26.05 -11.66 -3.12
CA PRO A 60 -26.02 -11.48 -4.57
C PRO A 60 -24.81 -10.68 -5.06
N GLU A 61 -24.23 -9.83 -4.21
CA GLU A 61 -23.00 -9.11 -4.51
C GLU A 61 -21.78 -9.96 -4.13
N GLU A 62 -20.91 -10.26 -5.10
CA GLU A 62 -19.77 -11.15 -4.90
C GLU A 62 -18.80 -10.64 -3.83
N SER A 63 -18.57 -9.32 -3.77
CA SER A 63 -17.69 -8.69 -2.78
C SER A 63 -18.18 -8.91 -1.35
N VAL A 64 -19.49 -8.82 -1.11
CA VAL A 64 -20.10 -9.06 0.22
C VAL A 64 -19.96 -10.53 0.60
N ALA A 65 -20.23 -11.46 -0.33
CA ALA A 65 -20.09 -12.89 -0.09
C ALA A 65 -18.64 -13.31 0.18
N LEU A 66 -17.69 -12.72 -0.55
CA LEU A 66 -16.26 -12.92 -0.32
C LEU A 66 -15.85 -12.42 1.07
N LEU A 67 -16.24 -11.20 1.45
CA LEU A 67 -15.89 -10.60 2.73
C LEU A 67 -16.47 -11.43 3.90
N ALA A 68 -17.72 -11.88 3.77
CA ALA A 68 -18.35 -12.77 4.74
C ALA A 68 -17.60 -14.11 4.91
N ALA A 69 -17.15 -14.72 3.81
CA ALA A 69 -16.35 -15.94 3.86
C ALA A 69 -15.01 -15.70 4.58
N VAL A 70 -14.28 -14.65 4.19
CA VAL A 70 -12.99 -14.28 4.82
C VAL A 70 -13.14 -14.03 6.32
N LEU A 71 -14.18 -13.30 6.73
CA LEU A 71 -14.47 -13.02 8.13
C LEU A 71 -14.74 -14.30 8.92
N ALA A 72 -15.55 -15.21 8.39
CA ALA A 72 -15.85 -16.49 9.05
C ALA A 72 -14.58 -17.30 9.38
N GLY A 73 -13.62 -17.32 8.45
CA GLY A 73 -12.33 -17.97 8.68
C GLY A 73 -11.45 -17.21 9.69
N ARG A 74 -11.28 -15.90 9.52
CA ARG A 74 -10.41 -15.06 10.37
C ARG A 74 -10.89 -14.94 11.82
N LEU A 75 -12.20 -14.92 12.03
CA LEU A 75 -12.83 -14.91 13.36
C LEU A 75 -13.04 -16.33 13.92
N GLU A 76 -12.50 -17.37 13.25
CA GLU A 76 -12.53 -18.76 13.68
C GLU A 76 -13.95 -19.30 14.00
N MET A 77 -14.94 -18.92 13.19
CA MET A 77 -16.35 -19.22 13.42
C MET A 77 -16.74 -20.64 12.98
N ALA A 78 -16.40 -21.63 13.80
CA ALA A 78 -16.60 -23.05 13.52
C ALA A 78 -18.07 -23.46 13.23
N SER A 79 -19.04 -22.71 13.76
CA SER A 79 -20.48 -22.89 13.50
C SER A 79 -20.90 -22.66 12.04
N LEU A 80 -20.06 -21.99 11.25
CA LEU A 80 -20.30 -21.67 9.84
C LEU A 80 -19.73 -22.70 8.86
N THR A 81 -19.02 -23.72 9.34
CA THR A 81 -18.39 -24.77 8.51
C THR A 81 -19.34 -25.40 7.49
N ASP A 82 -20.55 -25.77 7.89
CA ASP A 82 -21.54 -26.36 6.97
C ASP A 82 -22.00 -25.37 5.88
N ALA A 83 -22.15 -24.08 6.23
CA ALA A 83 -22.56 -23.05 5.27
C ALA A 83 -21.43 -22.73 4.28
N LEU A 84 -20.20 -22.61 4.77
CA LEU A 84 -18.99 -22.43 3.95
C LEU A 84 -18.83 -23.59 2.97
N LEU A 85 -19.00 -24.83 3.45
CA LEU A 85 -18.92 -26.03 2.61
C LEU A 85 -20.01 -26.01 1.53
N ALA A 86 -21.26 -25.75 1.90
CA ALA A 86 -22.37 -25.68 0.95
C ALA A 86 -22.18 -24.55 -0.11
N ARG A 87 -21.53 -23.44 0.27
CA ARG A 87 -21.19 -22.36 -0.67
C ARG A 87 -20.08 -22.75 -1.64
N LEU A 88 -19.02 -23.36 -1.13
CA LEU A 88 -17.93 -23.88 -1.96
C LEU A 88 -18.42 -24.99 -2.89
N GLU A 89 -19.32 -25.87 -2.45
CA GLU A 89 -19.91 -26.96 -3.26
C GLU A 89 -20.64 -26.44 -4.51
N ARG A 90 -21.31 -25.28 -4.40
CA ARG A 90 -22.05 -24.67 -5.51
C ARG A 90 -21.14 -24.04 -6.56
N ALA A 91 -20.12 -23.30 -6.16
CA ALA A 91 -19.21 -22.63 -7.08
C ALA A 91 -17.80 -22.44 -6.47
N GLU A 92 -16.78 -22.50 -7.34
CA GLU A 92 -15.39 -22.17 -7.03
C GLU A 92 -15.02 -20.78 -7.59
N ASP A 93 -15.95 -19.83 -7.48
CA ASP A 93 -15.74 -18.40 -7.73
C ASP A 93 -14.91 -17.76 -6.61
N ALA A 94 -14.74 -16.43 -6.62
CA ALA A 94 -13.87 -15.78 -5.64
C ALA A 94 -14.36 -16.00 -4.20
N ALA A 95 -15.67 -15.93 -3.97
CA ALA A 95 -16.29 -16.21 -2.68
C ALA A 95 -16.20 -17.70 -2.28
N GLY A 96 -16.44 -18.63 -3.23
CA GLY A 96 -16.26 -20.06 -2.99
C GLY A 96 -14.82 -20.41 -2.62
N ALA A 97 -13.84 -19.84 -3.30
CA ALA A 97 -12.43 -20.05 -2.99
C ALA A 97 -12.04 -19.45 -1.61
N ALA A 98 -12.62 -18.31 -1.22
CA ALA A 98 -12.48 -17.78 0.13
C ALA A 98 -13.13 -18.70 1.20
N CYS A 99 -14.22 -19.40 0.86
CA CYS A 99 -14.79 -20.43 1.73
C CYS A 99 -13.82 -21.62 1.90
N ALA A 100 -13.12 -22.04 0.83
CA ALA A 100 -12.10 -23.09 0.93
C ALA A 100 -10.96 -22.70 1.87
N GLU A 101 -10.46 -21.47 1.76
CA GLU A 101 -9.44 -20.91 2.66
C GLU A 101 -9.91 -20.91 4.12
N SER A 102 -11.15 -20.45 4.34
CA SER A 102 -11.74 -20.38 5.68
C SER A 102 -11.95 -21.76 6.30
N LEU A 103 -12.44 -22.73 5.53
CA LEU A 103 -12.56 -24.13 5.96
C LEU A 103 -11.21 -24.74 6.30
N ALA A 104 -10.17 -24.45 5.51
CA ALA A 104 -8.82 -24.93 5.79
C ALA A 104 -8.25 -24.35 7.08
N ARG A 105 -8.47 -23.04 7.32
CA ARG A 105 -8.09 -22.35 8.58
C ARG A 105 -8.82 -22.93 9.80
N LEU A 106 -10.12 -23.20 9.67
CA LEU A 106 -10.94 -23.87 10.69
C LEU A 106 -10.59 -25.36 10.86
N GLY A 107 -9.78 -25.90 9.96
CA GLY A 107 -9.34 -27.28 9.98
C GLY A 107 -10.41 -28.32 9.62
N ASP A 108 -11.41 -27.93 8.83
CA ASP A 108 -12.46 -28.85 8.39
C ASP A 108 -11.93 -29.82 7.31
N PRO A 109 -11.88 -31.15 7.57
CA PRO A 109 -11.31 -32.11 6.62
C PRO A 109 -12.15 -32.28 5.35
N ARG A 110 -13.43 -31.88 5.34
CA ARG A 110 -14.33 -32.04 4.20
C ARG A 110 -13.90 -31.20 3.00
N VAL A 111 -13.12 -30.14 3.23
CA VAL A 111 -12.55 -29.32 2.14
C VAL A 111 -11.64 -30.14 1.23
N LEU A 112 -10.85 -31.06 1.79
CA LEU A 112 -9.93 -31.92 1.02
C LEU A 112 -10.71 -32.87 0.11
N GLU A 113 -11.78 -33.46 0.63
CA GLU A 113 -12.62 -34.37 -0.14
C GLU A 113 -13.34 -33.66 -1.28
N LEU A 114 -13.86 -32.45 -1.03
CA LEU A 114 -14.51 -31.67 -2.08
C LEU A 114 -13.53 -31.26 -3.18
N ILE A 115 -12.33 -30.82 -2.80
CA ILE A 115 -11.26 -30.48 -3.75
C ILE A 115 -10.88 -31.72 -4.57
N ARG A 116 -10.74 -32.90 -3.94
CA ARG A 116 -10.42 -34.15 -4.62
C ARG A 116 -11.50 -34.58 -5.62
N ARG A 117 -12.78 -34.42 -5.29
CA ARG A 117 -13.90 -34.68 -6.23
C ARG A 117 -13.81 -33.82 -7.49
N ARG A 118 -13.23 -32.62 -7.36
CA ARG A 118 -13.00 -31.67 -8.46
C ARG A 118 -11.67 -31.86 -9.19
N LYS A 119 -10.93 -32.97 -8.98
CA LYS A 119 -9.67 -33.26 -9.69
C LYS A 119 -9.77 -33.30 -11.22
N HIS A 120 -10.98 -33.37 -11.77
CA HIS A 120 -11.24 -33.36 -13.19
C HIS A 120 -11.12 -31.94 -13.80
N LEU A 121 -11.22 -30.89 -12.99
CA LEU A 121 -10.96 -29.51 -13.41
C LEU A 121 -9.46 -29.33 -13.70
N PRO A 122 -9.09 -28.61 -14.77
CA PRO A 122 -7.70 -28.21 -15.02
C PRO A 122 -7.15 -27.38 -13.86
N VAL A 123 -5.87 -27.55 -13.52
CA VAL A 123 -5.25 -26.86 -12.37
C VAL A 123 -5.25 -25.34 -12.59
N GLU A 124 -5.04 -24.94 -13.84
CA GLU A 124 -5.03 -23.57 -14.35
C GLU A 124 -6.40 -22.86 -14.34
N ASP A 125 -7.50 -23.62 -14.28
CA ASP A 125 -8.86 -23.06 -14.26
C ASP A 125 -9.37 -22.82 -12.83
N ARG A 126 -8.65 -23.33 -11.83
CA ARG A 126 -9.04 -23.22 -10.43
C ARG A 126 -8.59 -21.89 -9.85
N ASN A 127 -9.37 -21.40 -8.89
CA ASN A 127 -9.01 -20.18 -8.18
C ASN A 127 -7.73 -20.42 -7.35
N PRO A 128 -6.70 -19.55 -7.45
CA PRO A 128 -5.44 -19.75 -6.73
C PRO A 128 -5.58 -19.86 -5.20
N ARG A 129 -6.61 -19.22 -4.61
CA ARG A 129 -6.89 -19.30 -3.16
C ARG A 129 -7.14 -20.73 -2.69
N VAL A 130 -7.61 -21.61 -3.57
CA VAL A 130 -7.81 -23.02 -3.21
C VAL A 130 -6.48 -23.73 -2.93
N TRP A 131 -5.43 -23.40 -3.67
CA TRP A 131 -4.09 -23.97 -3.43
C TRP A 131 -3.50 -23.42 -2.13
N LEU A 132 -3.67 -22.11 -1.89
CA LEU A 132 -3.29 -21.49 -0.62
C LEU A 132 -4.00 -22.13 0.56
N ALA A 133 -5.31 -22.39 0.45
CA ALA A 133 -6.10 -23.08 1.47
C ALA A 133 -5.48 -24.43 1.86
N LEU A 134 -5.09 -25.26 0.87
CA LEU A 134 -4.45 -26.55 1.14
C LEU A 134 -3.12 -26.40 1.88
N SER A 135 -2.35 -25.35 1.61
CA SER A 135 -1.08 -25.11 2.30
C SER A 135 -1.24 -24.83 3.80
N MET A 136 -2.37 -24.23 4.19
CA MET A 136 -2.66 -23.87 5.58
C MET A 136 -2.96 -25.09 6.46
N ARG A 137 -3.41 -26.20 5.85
CA ARG A 137 -3.78 -27.44 6.55
C ARG A 137 -2.58 -28.14 7.21
N LYS A 138 -1.39 -28.02 6.61
CA LYS A 138 -0.14 -28.68 7.04
C LYS A 138 -0.31 -30.18 7.36
N ASP A 139 -1.21 -30.88 6.67
CA ASP A 139 -1.42 -32.32 6.82
C ASP A 139 -0.98 -33.09 5.56
N PRO A 140 -0.62 -34.39 5.70
CA PRO A 140 -0.10 -35.17 4.58
C PRO A 140 -1.06 -35.33 3.40
N GLU A 141 -2.37 -35.26 3.65
CA GLU A 141 -3.39 -35.43 2.61
C GLU A 141 -3.50 -34.18 1.74
N ALA A 142 -3.44 -32.98 2.34
CA ALA A 142 -3.36 -31.73 1.61
C ALA A 142 -2.07 -31.62 0.78
N ALA A 143 -0.94 -32.05 1.35
CA ALA A 143 0.34 -32.14 0.66
C ALA A 143 0.29 -33.05 -0.58
N GLU A 144 -0.38 -34.21 -0.47
CA GLU A 144 -0.56 -35.12 -1.61
C GLU A 144 -1.37 -34.47 -2.75
N ILE A 145 -2.48 -33.82 -2.41
CA ILE A 145 -3.32 -33.11 -3.40
C ILE A 145 -2.51 -32.01 -4.10
N LEU A 146 -1.72 -31.24 -3.35
CA LEU A 146 -0.85 -30.21 -3.91
C LEU A 146 0.23 -30.80 -4.81
N ARG A 147 0.82 -31.94 -4.44
CA ARG A 147 1.82 -32.64 -5.25
C ARG A 147 1.23 -33.14 -6.56
N GLU A 148 0.08 -33.82 -6.51
CA GLU A 148 -0.64 -34.28 -7.70
C GLU A 148 -1.01 -33.11 -8.63
N ALA A 149 -1.49 -32.00 -8.06
CA ALA A 149 -1.81 -30.78 -8.81
C ALA A 149 -0.56 -30.17 -9.45
N PHE A 150 0.54 -30.08 -8.69
CA PHE A 150 1.81 -29.56 -9.18
C PHE A 150 2.31 -30.40 -10.36
N GLU A 151 2.37 -31.72 -10.23
CA GLU A 151 2.82 -32.62 -11.30
C GLU A 151 1.96 -32.53 -12.57
N ARG A 152 0.65 -32.33 -12.43
CA ARG A 152 -0.29 -32.20 -13.56
C ARG A 152 -0.27 -30.83 -14.23
N PHE A 153 0.21 -29.79 -13.54
CA PHE A 153 0.20 -28.42 -14.06
C PHE A 153 1.04 -28.31 -15.34
N SER A 154 0.47 -27.75 -16.41
CA SER A 154 1.05 -27.85 -17.77
C SER A 154 1.51 -26.52 -18.40
N SER A 155 1.66 -25.46 -17.61
CA SER A 155 2.34 -24.20 -17.98
C SER A 155 1.69 -23.34 -19.07
N HIS A 156 0.39 -23.48 -19.37
CA HIS A 156 -0.28 -22.70 -20.42
C HIS A 156 -0.52 -21.23 -20.02
N GLY A 157 0.56 -20.44 -19.85
CA GLY A 157 0.48 -18.98 -19.68
C GLY A 157 -0.06 -18.47 -18.33
N ARG A 158 -0.20 -19.35 -17.32
CA ARG A 158 -0.65 -18.99 -15.96
C ARG A 158 0.48 -19.08 -14.95
N GLY A 159 1.47 -18.19 -15.09
CA GLY A 159 2.64 -18.13 -14.19
C GLY A 159 2.25 -17.79 -12.74
N ASP A 160 1.20 -16.99 -12.55
CA ASP A 160 0.58 -16.71 -11.26
C ASP A 160 0.21 -17.99 -10.48
N ILE A 161 -0.48 -18.91 -11.15
CA ILE A 161 -0.91 -20.18 -10.54
C ILE A 161 0.31 -21.06 -10.22
N ALA A 162 1.31 -21.10 -11.10
CA ALA A 162 2.50 -21.90 -10.89
C ALA A 162 3.28 -21.45 -9.64
N SER A 163 3.48 -20.14 -9.46
CA SER A 163 4.14 -19.57 -8.28
C SER A 163 3.35 -19.89 -7.00
N ILE A 164 2.03 -19.66 -7.02
CA ILE A 164 1.15 -19.91 -5.87
C ILE A 164 1.14 -21.40 -5.51
N LEU A 165 1.06 -22.30 -6.50
CA LEU A 165 1.05 -23.74 -6.29
C LEU A 165 2.40 -24.26 -5.77
N ALA A 166 3.51 -23.77 -6.31
CA ALA A 166 4.86 -24.08 -5.83
C ALA A 166 5.02 -23.68 -4.36
N ARG A 167 4.67 -22.42 -4.03
CA ARG A 167 4.71 -21.92 -2.65
C ARG A 167 3.82 -22.73 -1.72
N SER A 168 2.60 -23.03 -2.17
CA SER A 168 1.63 -23.81 -1.39
C SER A 168 2.16 -25.20 -1.06
N LEU A 169 2.78 -25.88 -2.04
CA LEU A 169 3.40 -27.19 -1.86
C LEU A 169 4.58 -27.13 -0.88
N MET A 170 5.47 -26.14 -0.99
CA MET A 170 6.62 -25.99 -0.08
C MET A 170 6.20 -25.68 1.36
N ILE A 171 5.06 -25.01 1.56
CA ILE A 171 4.52 -24.77 2.90
C ILE A 171 3.86 -26.04 3.47
N ALA A 172 3.12 -26.78 2.63
CA ALA A 172 2.40 -27.98 3.06
C ALA A 172 3.33 -29.17 3.32
N ASP A 173 4.41 -29.29 2.55
CA ASP A 173 5.32 -30.43 2.57
C ASP A 173 6.77 -29.96 2.42
N THR A 174 7.25 -29.24 3.42
CA THR A 174 8.52 -28.51 3.40
C THR A 174 9.72 -29.25 2.78
N GLY A 175 10.05 -30.47 3.22
CA GLY A 175 11.23 -31.16 2.68
C GLY A 175 11.04 -31.62 1.23
N PRO A 176 10.13 -32.58 0.98
CA PRO A 176 9.89 -33.12 -0.36
C PRO A 176 9.36 -32.07 -1.34
N GLY A 177 8.52 -31.14 -0.88
CA GLY A 177 7.95 -30.05 -1.68
C GLY A 177 9.02 -29.09 -2.19
N ILE A 178 9.94 -28.63 -1.34
CA ILE A 178 11.07 -27.79 -1.78
C ILE A 178 11.92 -28.55 -2.81
N SER A 179 12.26 -29.80 -2.52
CA SER A 179 13.06 -30.64 -3.44
C SER A 179 12.37 -30.79 -4.80
N LEU A 180 11.06 -31.05 -4.83
CA LEU A 180 10.29 -31.21 -6.06
C LEU A 180 10.19 -29.91 -6.87
N VAL A 181 9.96 -28.77 -6.21
CA VAL A 181 9.92 -27.46 -6.88
C VAL A 181 11.28 -27.11 -7.47
N VAL A 182 12.37 -27.25 -6.71
CA VAL A 182 13.74 -27.00 -7.18
C VAL A 182 14.09 -27.93 -8.34
N GLU A 183 13.74 -29.22 -8.26
CA GLU A 183 13.98 -30.16 -9.34
C GLU A 183 13.25 -29.76 -10.63
N ARG A 184 11.98 -29.37 -10.52
CA ARG A 184 11.21 -28.95 -11.68
C ARG A 184 11.76 -27.64 -12.26
N TRP A 185 12.02 -26.65 -11.42
CA TRP A 185 12.64 -25.39 -11.81
C TRP A 185 13.97 -25.63 -12.54
N ALA A 186 14.84 -26.48 -12.00
CA ALA A 186 16.13 -26.79 -12.60
C ALA A 186 16.00 -27.45 -13.99
N ARG A 187 14.95 -28.26 -14.22
CA ARG A 187 14.69 -28.92 -15.51
C ARG A 187 13.92 -28.07 -16.53
N GLU A 188 13.13 -27.11 -16.09
CA GLU A 188 12.22 -26.37 -16.95
C GLU A 188 12.97 -25.45 -17.92
N ALA A 189 12.74 -25.60 -19.22
CA ALA A 189 13.44 -24.81 -20.23
C ALA A 189 12.66 -23.57 -20.69
N LYS A 190 11.38 -23.49 -20.33
CA LYS A 190 10.53 -22.34 -20.67
C LYS A 190 10.64 -21.26 -19.59
N ASP A 191 11.15 -20.10 -19.97
CA ASP A 191 11.38 -18.97 -19.05
C ASP A 191 10.13 -18.60 -18.27
N THR A 192 8.97 -18.53 -18.93
CA THR A 192 7.68 -18.21 -18.26
C THR A 192 7.33 -19.11 -17.08
N LEU A 193 7.58 -20.42 -17.17
CA LEU A 193 7.32 -21.33 -16.05
C LEU A 193 8.50 -21.37 -15.07
N ALA A 194 9.73 -21.30 -15.58
CA ALA A 194 10.91 -21.24 -14.73
C ALA A 194 10.86 -20.01 -13.80
N ASP A 195 10.50 -18.84 -14.32
CA ASP A 195 10.38 -17.59 -13.57
C ASP A 195 9.26 -17.66 -12.54
N ALA A 196 8.13 -18.27 -12.89
CA ALA A 196 7.05 -18.49 -11.93
C ALA A 196 7.44 -19.42 -10.78
N LEU A 197 8.16 -20.51 -11.08
CA LEU A 197 8.68 -21.42 -10.05
C LEU A 197 9.75 -20.75 -9.20
N LEU A 198 10.63 -19.97 -9.82
CA LEU A 198 11.64 -19.15 -9.13
C LEU A 198 10.98 -18.14 -8.20
N HIS A 199 9.93 -17.45 -8.65
CA HIS A 199 9.16 -16.54 -7.80
C HIS A 199 8.59 -17.28 -6.58
N GLY A 200 8.06 -18.49 -6.75
CA GLY A 200 7.64 -19.33 -5.63
C GLY A 200 8.77 -19.59 -4.61
N LEU A 201 9.99 -19.85 -5.08
CA LEU A 201 11.19 -20.04 -4.24
C LEU A 201 11.64 -18.74 -3.57
N LEU A 202 11.55 -17.60 -4.26
CA LEU A 202 11.89 -16.29 -3.72
C LEU A 202 10.93 -15.87 -2.59
N LEU A 203 9.64 -16.18 -2.73
CA LEU A 203 8.65 -15.97 -1.67
C LEU A 203 8.95 -16.81 -0.40
N LEU A 204 9.61 -17.96 -0.53
CA LEU A 204 10.09 -18.75 0.62
C LEU A 204 11.25 -18.05 1.33
N CYS A 205 12.10 -17.35 0.58
CA CYS A 205 13.23 -16.56 1.08
C CYS A 205 12.85 -15.13 1.48
N GLY A 206 11.56 -14.78 1.53
CA GLY A 206 11.11 -13.44 1.92
C GLY A 206 11.41 -12.34 0.89
N PHE A 207 11.54 -12.68 -0.40
CA PHE A 207 11.83 -11.75 -1.50
C PHE A 207 10.64 -11.67 -2.49
N PRO A 208 9.62 -10.82 -2.21
CA PRO A 208 8.38 -10.75 -2.99
C PRO A 208 8.50 -10.01 -4.34
N GLU A 209 9.61 -9.33 -4.61
CA GLU A 209 9.82 -8.49 -5.79
C GLU A 209 9.95 -9.31 -7.10
N GLY A 210 10.20 -10.61 -6.99
CA GLY A 210 10.20 -11.56 -8.10
C GLY A 210 11.55 -11.76 -8.79
N ALA A 211 11.53 -12.54 -9.88
CA ALA A 211 12.75 -13.02 -10.55
C ALA A 211 13.56 -11.91 -11.22
N GLU A 212 12.89 -10.92 -11.82
CA GLU A 212 13.55 -9.79 -12.50
C GLU A 212 14.30 -8.91 -11.51
N ALA A 213 13.64 -8.51 -10.42
CA ALA A 213 14.26 -7.73 -9.34
C ALA A 213 15.46 -8.47 -8.71
N LEU A 214 15.40 -9.80 -8.57
CA LEU A 214 16.56 -10.59 -8.11
C LEU A 214 17.73 -10.47 -9.08
N ARG A 215 17.47 -10.61 -10.39
CA ARG A 215 18.51 -10.55 -11.43
C ARG A 215 19.15 -9.17 -11.47
N ASP A 216 18.34 -8.12 -11.39
CA ASP A 216 18.81 -6.74 -11.31
C ASP A 216 19.68 -6.52 -10.07
N ALA A 217 19.25 -7.03 -8.90
CA ALA A 217 20.01 -6.93 -7.66
C ALA A 217 21.36 -7.69 -7.67
N LEU A 218 21.53 -8.65 -8.60
CA LEU A 218 22.77 -9.40 -8.81
C LEU A 218 23.70 -8.73 -9.84
N GLU A 219 23.24 -7.76 -10.62
CA GLU A 219 24.04 -7.08 -11.64
C GLU A 219 24.94 -5.99 -11.03
N HIS A 220 26.21 -5.96 -11.44
CA HIS A 220 27.23 -5.08 -10.84
C HIS A 220 27.54 -3.82 -11.68
N ASP A 221 27.06 -3.78 -12.92
CA ASP A 221 27.42 -2.76 -13.92
C ASP A 221 26.43 -1.58 -13.98
N GLN A 222 25.41 -1.54 -13.12
CA GLN A 222 24.54 -0.36 -13.03
C GLN A 222 25.27 0.75 -12.25
N GLU A 223 25.61 1.85 -12.95
CA GLU A 223 26.08 3.10 -12.34
C GLU A 223 25.03 3.62 -11.33
N PRO A 224 25.45 4.16 -10.18
CA PRO A 224 24.93 3.77 -8.86
C PRO A 224 23.72 4.64 -8.39
N PRO A 225 23.00 4.23 -7.30
CA PRO A 225 23.55 4.34 -5.95
C PRO A 225 23.56 3.11 -5.03
N ASP A 226 22.90 1.97 -5.31
CA ASP A 226 22.69 0.95 -4.26
C ASP A 226 23.64 -0.25 -4.30
N VAL A 227 24.01 -0.70 -3.10
CA VAL A 227 24.86 -1.86 -2.84
C VAL A 227 24.19 -3.09 -3.45
N SER A 228 24.86 -3.77 -4.39
CA SER A 228 24.32 -5.01 -4.98
C SER A 228 24.06 -6.06 -3.88
N LEU A 229 23.00 -6.85 -4.01
CA LEU A 229 22.60 -7.89 -3.04
C LEU A 229 23.76 -8.79 -2.56
N PRO A 230 24.70 -9.24 -3.43
CA PRO A 230 25.84 -10.02 -2.98
C PRO A 230 26.76 -9.27 -2.01
N GLU A 231 26.95 -7.97 -2.18
CA GLU A 231 27.82 -7.19 -1.29
C GLU A 231 27.16 -7.02 0.08
N GLU A 232 25.89 -6.64 0.10
CA GLU A 232 25.10 -6.46 1.33
C GLU A 232 25.06 -7.75 2.17
N VAL A 233 24.63 -8.86 1.55
CA VAL A 233 24.55 -10.15 2.25
C VAL A 233 25.92 -10.65 2.68
N LEU A 234 26.95 -10.57 1.82
CA LEU A 234 28.29 -11.07 2.18
C LEU A 234 28.99 -10.21 3.24
N ASP A 235 28.74 -8.90 3.28
CA ASP A 235 29.18 -8.03 4.38
C ASP A 235 28.42 -8.37 5.67
N GLY A 236 27.12 -8.66 5.55
CA GLY A 236 26.33 -9.24 6.63
C GLY A 236 26.85 -10.60 7.13
N LEU A 237 27.46 -11.42 6.29
CA LEU A 237 28.01 -12.71 6.72
C LEU A 237 29.42 -12.60 7.35
N ALA A 238 30.09 -11.45 7.21
CA ALA A 238 31.50 -11.29 7.55
C ALA A 238 31.82 -11.35 9.06
N ASP A 239 30.83 -11.11 9.92
CA ASP A 239 30.94 -11.25 11.38
C ASP A 239 30.72 -12.69 11.85
N LEU A 240 29.99 -13.50 11.07
CA LEU A 240 29.66 -14.88 11.42
C LEU A 240 30.59 -15.92 10.79
N LEU A 241 31.25 -15.59 9.68
CA LEU A 241 32.01 -16.53 8.86
C LEU A 241 33.45 -16.06 8.55
N PRO A 242 34.37 -16.98 8.20
CA PRO A 242 35.73 -16.61 7.83
C PRO A 242 35.77 -15.71 6.57
N LEU A 243 36.53 -14.61 6.65
CA LEU A 243 36.65 -13.63 5.56
C LEU A 243 37.25 -14.18 4.25
N GLY A 244 38.05 -15.25 4.33
CA GLY A 244 38.71 -15.84 3.15
C GLY A 244 37.70 -16.35 2.11
N PRO A 245 36.87 -17.35 2.44
CA PRO A 245 35.78 -17.82 1.57
C PRO A 245 34.88 -16.70 1.04
N LEU A 246 34.47 -15.76 1.90
CA LEU A 246 33.58 -14.65 1.49
C LEU A 246 34.22 -13.76 0.42
N ARG A 247 35.52 -13.46 0.52
CA ARG A 247 36.26 -12.69 -0.49
C ARG A 247 36.32 -13.41 -1.84
N ASP A 248 36.50 -14.73 -1.83
CA ASP A 248 36.55 -15.53 -3.04
C ASP A 248 35.18 -15.66 -3.72
N ILE A 249 34.10 -15.79 -2.92
CA ILE A 249 32.72 -15.79 -3.41
C ILE A 249 32.38 -14.42 -4.02
N ARG A 250 32.66 -13.33 -3.29
CA ARG A 250 32.48 -11.95 -3.78
C ARG A 250 33.17 -11.72 -5.12
N LYS A 251 34.43 -12.12 -5.23
CA LYS A 251 35.22 -12.05 -6.47
C LYS A 251 34.62 -12.91 -7.58
N SER A 252 33.95 -14.01 -7.26
CA SER A 252 33.29 -14.87 -8.23
C SER A 252 31.99 -14.24 -8.73
N CYS A 253 31.14 -13.69 -7.86
CA CYS A 253 29.93 -12.95 -8.23
C CYS A 253 30.25 -11.76 -9.14
N ARG A 254 31.20 -10.89 -8.76
CA ARG A 254 31.62 -9.73 -9.58
C ARG A 254 32.16 -10.10 -10.97
N LYS A 255 32.58 -11.36 -11.16
CA LYS A 255 33.11 -11.86 -12.44
C LYS A 255 32.09 -12.69 -13.22
N GLY A 256 30.83 -12.74 -12.79
CA GLY A 256 29.81 -13.61 -13.36
C GLY A 256 30.14 -15.10 -13.25
N LYS A 257 31.02 -15.50 -12.33
CA LYS A 257 31.42 -16.91 -12.15
C LYS A 257 30.47 -17.63 -11.21
N TRP A 258 29.20 -17.68 -11.60
CA TRP A 258 28.10 -18.14 -10.76
C TRP A 258 28.27 -19.56 -10.24
N GLY A 259 28.77 -20.51 -11.05
CA GLY A 259 29.07 -21.87 -10.59
C GLY A 259 30.09 -21.93 -9.44
N ARG A 260 31.16 -21.12 -9.53
CA ARG A 260 32.15 -21.04 -8.43
C ARG A 260 31.60 -20.35 -7.19
N ALA A 261 30.75 -19.35 -7.37
CA ALA A 261 30.06 -18.70 -6.25
C ALA A 261 29.14 -19.70 -5.54
N MET A 262 28.34 -20.46 -6.29
CA MET A 262 27.46 -21.53 -5.78
C MET A 262 28.25 -22.60 -5.00
N GLU A 263 29.33 -23.12 -5.58
CA GLU A 263 30.23 -24.09 -4.91
C GLU A 263 30.84 -23.54 -3.61
N GLY A 264 31.10 -22.23 -3.54
CA GLY A 264 31.62 -21.56 -2.36
C GLY A 264 30.57 -21.28 -1.28
N LEU A 265 29.32 -21.00 -1.67
CA LEU A 265 28.22 -20.67 -0.76
C LEU A 265 27.66 -21.89 -0.03
N ILE A 266 27.46 -23.02 -0.73
CA ILE A 266 26.82 -24.22 -0.17
C ILE A 266 27.50 -24.71 1.13
N PRO A 267 28.84 -24.83 1.22
CA PRO A 267 29.52 -25.31 2.43
C PRO A 267 29.38 -24.38 3.64
N LEU A 268 28.93 -23.15 3.46
CA LEU A 268 28.74 -22.18 4.55
C LEU A 268 27.45 -22.43 5.34
N ALA A 269 26.49 -23.17 4.76
CA ALA A 269 25.16 -23.34 5.33
C ALA A 269 25.13 -24.20 6.60
N GLU A 270 25.77 -25.38 6.59
CA GLU A 270 25.75 -26.29 7.75
C GLU A 270 26.42 -25.68 9.00
N PRO A 271 27.61 -25.05 8.93
CA PRO A 271 28.20 -24.40 10.09
C PRO A 271 27.34 -23.27 10.64
N LEU A 272 26.69 -22.48 9.77
CA LEU A 272 25.79 -21.41 10.21
C LEU A 272 24.52 -21.98 10.85
N ALA A 273 23.84 -22.92 10.19
CA ALA A 273 22.61 -23.52 10.69
C ALA A 273 22.82 -24.26 12.01
N SER A 274 24.00 -24.86 12.24
CA SER A 274 24.34 -25.49 13.52
C SER A 274 24.42 -24.52 14.70
N ARG A 275 24.54 -23.21 14.43
CA ARG A 275 24.54 -22.13 15.42
C ARG A 275 23.18 -21.44 15.52
N ALA A 276 22.29 -21.66 14.54
CA ALA A 276 20.96 -21.11 14.57
C ALA A 276 20.12 -21.89 15.59
N PRO A 277 19.17 -21.24 16.27
CA PRO A 277 18.18 -21.97 17.06
C PRO A 277 17.34 -22.84 16.12
N ASP A 278 16.65 -23.85 16.67
CA ASP A 278 15.65 -24.67 15.96
C ASP A 278 14.41 -23.83 15.57
N SER A 279 14.64 -22.79 14.76
CA SER A 279 13.63 -21.95 14.15
C SER A 279 13.17 -22.60 12.85
N SER A 280 11.87 -22.48 12.56
CA SER A 280 11.33 -23.03 11.32
C SER A 280 12.00 -22.42 10.10
N GLU A 281 12.29 -21.12 10.12
CA GLU A 281 12.83 -20.39 8.96
C GLU A 281 14.25 -20.84 8.59
N ALA A 282 15.19 -20.85 9.54
CA ALA A 282 16.56 -21.32 9.25
C ALA A 282 16.57 -22.79 8.75
N ALA A 283 15.65 -23.62 9.26
CA ALA A 283 15.49 -24.99 8.77
C ALA A 283 14.95 -25.04 7.32
N LEU A 284 14.00 -24.18 6.94
CA LEU A 284 13.52 -24.03 5.57
C LEU A 284 14.65 -23.62 4.62
N SER A 285 15.40 -22.59 4.97
CA SER A 285 16.52 -22.08 4.18
C SER A 285 17.59 -23.14 3.98
N LEU A 286 17.91 -23.92 5.03
CA LEU A 286 18.85 -25.04 4.92
C LEU A 286 18.36 -26.14 3.97
N LEU A 287 17.07 -26.49 4.02
CA LEU A 287 16.48 -27.47 3.10
C LEU A 287 16.53 -26.99 1.65
N LEU A 288 16.26 -25.70 1.40
CA LEU A 288 16.43 -25.10 0.08
C LEU A 288 17.87 -25.19 -0.41
N ILE A 289 18.85 -24.82 0.43
CA ILE A 289 20.28 -24.89 0.07
C ILE A 289 20.67 -26.34 -0.29
N ARG A 290 20.23 -27.33 0.49
CA ARG A 290 20.47 -28.76 0.20
C ARG A 290 19.83 -29.18 -1.12
N ALA A 291 18.58 -28.80 -1.37
CA ALA A 291 17.89 -29.11 -2.63
C ALA A 291 18.60 -28.49 -3.85
N LEU A 292 19.09 -27.25 -3.75
CA LEU A 292 19.89 -26.61 -4.79
C LEU A 292 21.22 -27.34 -5.02
N ALA A 293 21.90 -27.76 -3.95
CA ALA A 293 23.15 -28.52 -4.04
C ALA A 293 22.95 -29.88 -4.74
N GLU A 294 21.89 -30.61 -4.38
CA GLU A 294 21.54 -31.90 -5.00
C GLU A 294 21.18 -31.78 -6.49
N ARG A 295 20.75 -30.60 -6.94
CA ARG A 295 20.40 -30.32 -8.35
C ARG A 295 21.47 -29.52 -9.08
N GLY A 296 22.65 -29.35 -8.48
CA GLY A 296 23.77 -28.58 -9.02
C GLY A 296 24.08 -28.94 -10.47
N GLU A 297 24.21 -30.23 -10.81
CA GLU A 297 24.54 -30.64 -12.20
C GLU A 297 23.52 -30.19 -13.26
N ALA A 298 22.23 -30.12 -12.90
CA ALA A 298 21.18 -29.67 -13.82
C ALA A 298 21.22 -28.15 -13.98
N ILE A 299 21.39 -27.43 -12.85
CA ILE A 299 21.50 -25.97 -12.80
C ILE A 299 22.73 -25.49 -13.59
N HIS A 300 23.86 -26.18 -13.47
CA HIS A 300 25.12 -25.83 -14.15
C HIS A 300 25.04 -25.82 -15.69
N ARG A 301 23.98 -26.38 -16.28
CA ARG A 301 23.80 -26.40 -17.74
C ARG A 301 23.28 -25.07 -18.30
N VAL A 302 22.73 -24.20 -17.45
CA VAL A 302 22.11 -22.92 -17.85
C VAL A 302 22.68 -21.82 -16.96
N GLU A 303 23.44 -20.90 -17.55
CA GLU A 303 24.13 -19.84 -16.81
C GLU A 303 23.18 -18.94 -16.02
N GLU A 304 22.03 -18.59 -16.59
CA GLU A 304 21.01 -17.79 -15.90
C GLU A 304 20.47 -18.49 -14.66
N LYS A 305 20.26 -19.81 -14.70
CA LYS A 305 19.85 -20.58 -13.52
C LYS A 305 20.93 -20.64 -12.45
N LEU A 306 22.21 -20.64 -12.84
CA LEU A 306 23.30 -20.52 -11.86
C LEU A 306 23.26 -19.15 -11.17
N ARG A 307 22.99 -18.07 -11.91
CA ARG A 307 22.81 -16.73 -11.34
C ARG A 307 21.64 -16.72 -10.36
N ASP A 308 20.47 -17.19 -10.79
CA ASP A 308 19.26 -17.26 -9.95
C ASP A 308 19.48 -18.15 -8.70
N ALA A 309 20.15 -19.30 -8.85
CA ALA A 309 20.50 -20.17 -7.72
C ALA A 309 21.44 -19.47 -6.72
N VAL A 310 22.42 -18.70 -7.19
CA VAL A 310 23.30 -17.91 -6.31
C VAL A 310 22.50 -16.86 -5.55
N GLY A 311 21.54 -16.18 -6.19
CA GLY A 311 20.61 -15.27 -5.54
C GLY A 311 19.81 -15.94 -4.41
N LEU A 312 19.19 -17.09 -4.71
CA LEU A 312 18.47 -17.89 -3.70
C LEU A 312 19.36 -18.33 -2.54
N LEU A 313 20.61 -18.75 -2.81
CA LEU A 313 21.56 -19.15 -1.78
C LEU A 313 21.96 -17.98 -0.88
N LEU A 314 22.17 -16.78 -1.44
CA LEU A 314 22.48 -15.59 -0.67
C LEU A 314 21.33 -15.24 0.28
N LEU A 315 20.10 -15.15 -0.23
CA LEU A 315 18.91 -14.86 0.58
C LEU A 315 18.69 -15.92 1.68
N ALA A 316 18.84 -17.20 1.34
CA ALA A 316 18.70 -18.30 2.30
C ALA A 316 19.78 -18.25 3.40
N LEU A 317 21.03 -17.90 3.06
CA LEU A 317 22.11 -17.74 4.04
C LEU A 317 21.90 -16.51 4.93
N ASP A 318 21.35 -15.44 4.38
CA ASP A 318 21.02 -14.23 5.13
C ASP A 318 19.96 -14.51 6.21
N GLN A 319 18.90 -15.25 5.88
CA GLN A 319 17.90 -15.70 6.85
C GLN A 319 18.50 -16.55 7.98
N ILE A 320 19.40 -17.50 7.64
CA ILE A 320 20.10 -18.30 8.66
C ILE A 320 20.98 -17.39 9.52
N ALA A 321 21.68 -16.43 8.92
CA ALA A 321 22.54 -15.49 9.63
C ALA A 321 21.76 -14.61 10.60
N GLY A 322 20.58 -14.10 10.20
CA GLY A 322 19.64 -13.39 11.07
C GLY A 322 19.31 -14.21 12.32
N ALA A 323 18.88 -15.46 12.13
CA ALA A 323 18.57 -16.37 13.23
C ALA A 323 19.78 -16.65 14.17
N VAL A 324 20.99 -16.79 13.61
CA VAL A 324 22.23 -16.94 14.40
C VAL A 324 22.53 -15.68 15.21
N ARG A 325 22.40 -14.49 14.61
CA ARG A 325 22.62 -13.22 15.31
C ARG A 325 21.67 -13.08 16.49
N VAL A 326 20.38 -13.36 16.28
CA VAL A 326 19.38 -13.32 17.35
C VAL A 326 19.73 -14.27 18.50
N ALA A 327 20.14 -15.50 18.20
CA ALA A 327 20.57 -16.43 19.24
C ALA A 327 21.87 -16.01 19.95
N GLY A 328 22.75 -15.27 19.27
CA GLY A 328 23.99 -14.73 19.83
C GLY A 328 23.83 -13.45 20.66
N LEU A 329 22.68 -12.77 20.58
CA LEU A 329 22.44 -11.53 21.32
C LEU A 329 22.32 -11.76 22.81
N THR A 330 23.27 -11.21 23.57
CA THR A 330 23.19 -11.15 25.03
C THR A 330 22.30 -9.99 25.46
N LEU A 331 20.99 -10.22 25.45
CA LEU A 331 20.03 -9.26 25.97
C LEU A 331 20.24 -9.05 27.48
N PRO A 332 20.03 -7.83 28.00
CA PRO A 332 20.10 -7.60 29.45
C PRO A 332 19.18 -8.56 30.23
N GLU A 333 19.63 -9.07 31.37
CA GLU A 333 18.86 -10.05 32.15
C GLU A 333 17.59 -9.43 32.78
N THR A 334 17.61 -8.12 33.04
CA THR A 334 16.49 -7.40 33.64
C THR A 334 15.61 -6.76 32.57
N LEU A 335 14.30 -6.72 32.82
CA LEU A 335 13.34 -6.05 31.93
C LEU A 335 13.63 -4.55 31.79
N ASP A 336 14.06 -3.87 32.86
CA ASP A 336 14.55 -2.48 32.82
C ASP A 336 15.72 -2.31 31.84
N GLY A 337 16.66 -3.24 31.86
CA GLY A 337 17.80 -3.25 30.94
C GLY A 337 17.35 -3.50 29.50
N GLN A 338 16.41 -4.42 29.29
CA GLN A 338 15.86 -4.72 27.97
C GLN A 338 15.09 -3.53 27.39
N LEU A 339 14.30 -2.81 28.19
CA LEU A 339 13.63 -1.59 27.76
C LEU A 339 14.65 -0.51 27.33
N ARG A 340 15.71 -0.31 28.11
CA ARG A 340 16.76 0.67 27.74
C ARG A 340 17.52 0.26 26.49
N TRP A 341 17.79 -1.03 26.32
CA TRP A 341 18.38 -1.55 25.09
C TRP A 341 17.45 -1.31 23.91
N LEU A 342 16.16 -1.65 24.05
CA LEU A 342 15.14 -1.46 23.02
C LEU A 342 15.01 0.00 22.58
N LEU A 343 15.05 0.93 23.54
CA LEU A 343 14.98 2.37 23.27
C LEU A 343 16.33 3.02 22.92
N SER A 344 17.31 2.23 22.48
CA SER A 344 18.64 2.70 22.06
C SER A 344 18.97 2.28 20.64
N ASP A 345 19.95 2.94 20.03
CA ASP A 345 20.42 2.61 18.67
C ASP A 345 20.98 1.18 18.57
N ALA A 346 21.37 0.57 19.69
CA ALA A 346 21.86 -0.81 19.73
C ALA A 346 20.80 -1.85 19.37
N ALA A 347 19.51 -1.48 19.42
CA ALA A 347 18.42 -2.37 19.02
C ALA A 347 18.12 -2.31 17.51
N LEU A 348 18.44 -1.20 16.84
CA LEU A 348 18.09 -0.97 15.43
C LEU A 348 18.48 -2.13 14.48
N PRO A 349 19.67 -2.75 14.61
CA PRO A 349 20.06 -3.85 13.71
C PRO A 349 19.38 -5.20 14.02
N HIS A 350 18.45 -5.25 14.98
CA HIS A 350 17.92 -6.50 15.54
C HIS A 350 16.38 -6.51 15.69
N PRO A 351 15.61 -6.31 14.60
CA PRO A 351 14.15 -6.20 14.65
C PRO A 351 13.46 -7.43 15.28
N GLU A 352 13.96 -8.63 15.01
CA GLU A 352 13.46 -9.89 15.59
C GLU A 352 13.61 -9.91 17.13
N ALA A 353 14.75 -9.44 17.64
CA ALA A 353 14.99 -9.35 19.07
C ALA A 353 14.16 -8.21 19.71
N GLN A 354 13.90 -7.13 18.99
CA GLN A 354 12.99 -6.07 19.44
C GLN A 354 11.59 -6.64 19.69
N ALA A 355 11.03 -7.38 18.72
CA ALA A 355 9.70 -7.99 18.86
C ALA A 355 9.62 -8.91 20.10
N ALA A 356 10.61 -9.79 20.29
CA ALA A 356 10.66 -10.69 21.45
C ALA A 356 10.84 -9.94 22.80
N VAL A 357 11.49 -8.78 22.80
CA VAL A 357 11.59 -7.91 23.99
C VAL A 357 10.26 -7.20 24.25
N VAL A 358 9.61 -6.67 23.21
CA VAL A 358 8.31 -5.99 23.30
C VAL A 358 7.26 -6.91 23.91
N ASP A 359 7.13 -8.16 23.42
CA ASP A 359 6.16 -9.13 23.97
C ASP A 359 6.38 -9.40 25.47
N ARG A 360 7.65 -9.53 25.88
CA ARG A 360 8.01 -9.72 27.29
C ARG A 360 7.70 -8.49 28.14
N LEU A 361 7.96 -7.29 27.62
CA LEU A 361 7.67 -6.02 28.31
C LEU A 361 6.16 -5.77 28.44
N ILE A 362 5.37 -6.09 27.41
CA ILE A 362 3.91 -6.01 27.45
C ILE A 362 3.36 -7.01 28.48
N GLY A 363 3.80 -8.27 28.44
CA GLY A 363 3.33 -9.31 29.35
C GLY A 363 3.69 -9.08 30.83
N ALA A 364 4.78 -8.37 31.12
CA ALA A 364 5.18 -8.04 32.48
C ALA A 364 4.36 -6.90 33.12
N GLY A 365 3.76 -6.05 32.29
CA GLY A 365 3.11 -4.81 32.73
C GLY A 365 4.14 -3.69 33.08
N PRO A 366 3.78 -2.41 32.84
CA PRO A 366 4.71 -1.31 33.01
C PRO A 366 4.92 -0.89 34.46
N THR A 367 6.13 -0.39 34.76
CA THR A 367 6.36 0.46 35.93
C THR A 367 6.22 1.94 35.55
N GLU A 368 6.01 2.83 36.54
CA GLU A 368 5.96 4.27 36.29
C GLU A 368 7.30 4.83 35.77
N SER A 369 8.44 4.22 36.13
CA SER A 369 9.73 4.58 35.56
C SER A 369 9.85 4.20 34.08
N TRP A 370 9.26 3.08 33.67
CA TRP A 370 9.23 2.67 32.25
C TRP A 370 8.39 3.62 31.40
N LYS A 371 7.18 3.93 31.86
CA LYS A 371 6.31 4.90 31.18
C LYS A 371 7.01 6.25 31.01
N ARG A 372 7.65 6.74 32.08
CA ARG A 372 8.42 7.99 32.02
C ARG A 372 9.56 7.92 31.00
N LEU A 373 10.32 6.82 30.98
CA LEU A 373 11.39 6.65 30.00
C LEU A 373 10.86 6.67 28.56
N CYS A 374 9.75 5.99 28.28
CA CYS A 374 9.12 6.03 26.96
C CYS A 374 8.63 7.43 26.59
N VAL A 375 8.00 8.17 27.53
CA VAL A 375 7.58 9.56 27.31
C VAL A 375 8.77 10.46 27.02
N GLU A 376 9.88 10.33 27.77
CA GLU A 376 11.11 11.10 27.51
C GLU A 376 11.71 10.79 26.14
N THR A 377 11.70 9.52 25.71
CA THR A 377 12.16 9.11 24.37
C THR A 377 11.28 9.70 23.27
N LEU A 378 9.97 9.66 23.47
CA LEU A 378 8.96 10.22 22.57
C LEU A 378 9.13 11.74 22.40
N GLU A 379 9.21 12.48 23.52
CA GLU A 379 9.34 13.95 23.52
C GLU A 379 10.65 14.44 22.93
N ARG A 380 11.72 13.65 23.05
CA ARG A 380 13.02 13.94 22.41
C ARG A 380 13.03 13.67 20.91
N ARG A 381 11.97 13.04 20.37
CA ARG A 381 11.91 12.56 18.98
C ARG A 381 13.15 11.74 18.61
N ALA A 382 13.56 10.85 19.51
CA ALA A 382 14.62 9.90 19.19
C ALA A 382 14.16 8.93 18.10
N THR A 383 15.08 8.27 17.39
CA THR A 383 14.79 7.24 16.39
C THR A 383 13.91 6.10 16.92
N GLN A 384 13.89 5.89 18.24
CA GLN A 384 13.08 4.89 18.93
C GLN A 384 11.72 5.43 19.45
N ALA A 385 11.31 6.63 19.03
CA ALA A 385 10.05 7.24 19.43
C ALA A 385 8.81 6.42 18.99
N PRO A 386 8.73 5.84 17.77
CA PRO A 386 7.60 5.00 17.38
C PRO A 386 7.46 3.76 18.28
N MET A 387 8.59 3.11 18.62
CA MET A 387 8.63 1.98 19.55
C MET A 387 8.16 2.40 20.96
N ALA A 388 8.61 3.57 21.43
CA ALA A 388 8.17 4.11 22.72
C ALA A 388 6.66 4.39 22.75
N ALA A 389 6.10 5.01 21.69
CA ALA A 389 4.67 5.24 21.54
C ALA A 389 3.88 3.92 21.55
N SER A 390 4.33 2.92 20.79
CA SER A 390 3.70 1.59 20.71
C SER A 390 3.61 0.92 22.09
N LEU A 391 4.68 0.95 22.88
CA LEU A 391 4.68 0.41 24.24
C LEU A 391 3.71 1.17 25.16
N LEU A 392 3.68 2.50 25.09
CA LEU A 392 2.76 3.33 25.88
C LEU A 392 1.29 3.02 25.56
N GLY A 393 1.01 2.77 24.27
CA GLY A 393 -0.28 2.30 23.77
C GLY A 393 -0.68 0.94 24.32
N ALA A 394 0.19 -0.06 24.16
CA ALA A 394 -0.03 -1.41 24.67
C ALA A 394 -0.26 -1.44 26.19
N TRP A 395 0.38 -0.53 26.92
CA TRP A 395 0.23 -0.33 28.35
C TRP A 395 -0.95 0.55 28.77
N ARG A 396 -1.71 1.09 27.81
CA ARG A 396 -2.84 2.00 28.01
C ARG A 396 -2.50 3.17 28.94
N SER A 397 -1.35 3.79 28.71
CA SER A 397 -0.79 4.80 29.62
C SER A 397 -1.49 6.16 29.48
N GLU A 398 -2.52 6.42 30.29
CA GLU A 398 -3.25 7.71 30.30
C GLU A 398 -2.35 8.93 30.52
N GLY A 399 -1.32 8.80 31.37
CA GLY A 399 -0.37 9.90 31.63
C GLY A 399 0.45 10.32 30.41
N ALA A 400 0.51 9.50 29.36
CA ALA A 400 1.25 9.79 28.13
C ALA A 400 0.39 10.44 27.04
N ILE A 401 -0.93 10.57 27.24
CA ILE A 401 -1.85 11.13 26.23
C ILE A 401 -1.37 12.47 25.67
N PRO A 402 -0.93 13.46 26.47
CA PRO A 402 -0.48 14.75 25.92
C PRO A 402 0.71 14.62 24.97
N SER A 403 1.69 13.78 25.32
CA SER A 403 2.89 13.56 24.51
C SER A 403 2.57 12.77 23.24
N LEU A 404 1.64 11.81 23.31
CA LEU A 404 1.13 11.08 22.14
C LEU A 404 0.36 12.00 21.17
N VAL A 405 -0.52 12.87 21.68
CA VAL A 405 -1.21 13.86 20.85
C VAL A 405 -0.21 14.83 20.19
N GLY A 406 0.84 15.24 20.92
CA GLY A 406 1.92 16.05 20.35
C GLY A 406 2.76 15.33 19.28
N ALA A 407 2.70 14.01 19.21
CA ALA A 407 3.41 13.18 18.24
C ALA A 407 2.62 12.89 16.96
N LEU A 408 1.33 13.28 16.89
CA LEU A 408 0.50 13.16 15.68
C LEU A 408 0.94 14.09 14.54
N GLY A 409 1.63 15.20 14.88
CA GLY A 409 2.06 16.18 13.88
C GLY A 409 3.27 15.71 13.07
N ALA A 410 3.46 16.32 11.90
CA ALA A 410 4.58 16.00 11.02
C ALA A 410 5.93 16.11 11.76
N GLY A 411 6.70 15.01 11.69
CA GLY A 411 8.04 14.90 12.24
C GLY A 411 9.05 14.47 11.18
N GLU A 412 10.33 14.39 11.57
CA GLU A 412 11.37 13.82 10.71
C GLU A 412 11.16 12.30 10.51
N ASP A 413 10.51 11.64 11.47
CA ASP A 413 10.19 10.23 11.45
C ASP A 413 8.74 10.02 10.96
N PRO A 414 8.53 9.40 9.78
CA PRO A 414 7.20 9.16 9.23
C PRO A 414 6.43 8.05 9.96
N GLU A 415 7.08 7.19 10.76
CA GLU A 415 6.41 6.10 11.49
C GLU A 415 5.79 6.57 12.81
N LEU A 416 6.28 7.70 13.33
CA LEU A 416 5.87 8.20 14.64
C LEU A 416 4.38 8.57 14.74
N PRO A 417 3.78 9.31 13.79
CA PRO A 417 2.35 9.63 13.85
C PRO A 417 1.48 8.38 13.89
N ALA A 418 1.73 7.40 13.01
CA ALA A 418 0.99 6.14 12.97
C ALA A 418 1.10 5.34 14.28
N ALA A 419 2.30 5.29 14.88
CA ALA A 419 2.48 4.65 16.18
C ALA A 419 1.76 5.40 17.32
N ALA A 420 1.71 6.73 17.26
CA ALA A 420 1.00 7.56 18.23
C ALA A 420 -0.53 7.42 18.11
N GLU A 421 -1.07 7.35 16.89
CA GLU A 421 -2.48 7.07 16.62
C GLU A 421 -2.89 5.72 17.19
N GLU A 422 -2.14 4.65 16.85
CA GLU A 422 -2.36 3.31 17.38
C GLU A 422 -2.32 3.30 18.92
N ALA A 423 -1.36 4.03 19.50
CA ALA A 423 -1.26 4.15 20.94
C ALA A 423 -2.47 4.85 21.58
N LEU A 424 -2.95 5.94 20.99
CA LEU A 424 -4.14 6.66 21.44
C LEU A 424 -5.40 5.80 21.32
N VAL A 425 -5.53 5.03 20.24
CA VAL A 425 -6.63 4.07 20.06
C VAL A 425 -6.61 2.99 21.15
N ASN A 426 -5.43 2.45 21.45
CA ASN A 426 -5.26 1.44 22.49
C ASN A 426 -5.52 1.98 23.91
N VAL A 427 -5.22 3.26 24.16
CA VAL A 427 -5.62 3.96 25.40
C VAL A 427 -7.15 4.06 25.48
N GLY A 428 -7.83 4.32 24.36
CA GLY A 428 -9.29 4.32 24.25
C GLY A 428 -9.96 5.61 24.72
N GLU A 429 -11.12 5.51 25.36
CA GLU A 429 -11.95 6.66 25.79
C GLU A 429 -11.19 7.75 26.59
N PRO A 430 -10.25 7.43 27.51
CA PRO A 430 -9.47 8.46 28.20
C PRO A 430 -8.72 9.43 27.28
N ALA A 431 -8.28 8.96 26.10
CA ALA A 431 -7.57 9.79 25.12
C ALA A 431 -8.49 10.78 24.39
N MET A 432 -9.78 10.46 24.28
CA MET A 432 -10.71 11.20 23.41
C MET A 432 -10.87 12.66 23.81
N HIS A 433 -10.78 13.01 25.09
CA HIS A 433 -10.85 14.41 25.49
C HIS A 433 -9.71 15.24 24.87
N ALA A 434 -8.47 14.74 24.94
CA ALA A 434 -7.30 15.44 24.42
C ALA A 434 -7.28 15.44 22.89
N VAL A 435 -7.67 14.33 22.25
CA VAL A 435 -7.78 14.22 20.79
C VAL A 435 -8.81 15.22 20.25
N LEU A 436 -10.01 15.27 20.84
CA LEU A 436 -11.04 16.22 20.41
C LEU A 436 -10.67 17.68 20.70
N GLN A 437 -9.90 17.94 21.75
CA GLN A 437 -9.34 19.26 22.00
C GLN A 437 -8.30 19.64 20.94
N ALA A 438 -7.40 18.73 20.58
CA ALA A 438 -6.42 18.95 19.51
C ALA A 438 -7.12 19.16 18.17
N LEU A 439 -8.08 18.32 17.81
CA LEU A 439 -8.93 18.48 16.62
C LEU A 439 -9.65 19.83 16.61
N ALA A 440 -10.02 20.39 17.77
CA ALA A 440 -10.70 21.68 17.84
C ALA A 440 -9.76 22.88 17.61
N SER A 441 -8.48 22.77 17.94
CA SER A 441 -7.53 23.90 17.93
C SER A 441 -6.38 23.79 16.91
N ALA A 442 -6.12 22.61 16.35
CA ALA A 442 -5.02 22.40 15.43
C ALA A 442 -5.26 23.04 14.06
N GLU A 443 -4.18 23.54 13.47
CA GLU A 443 -4.11 24.03 12.09
C GLU A 443 -3.17 23.17 11.23
N ASP A 444 -2.27 22.41 11.85
CA ASP A 444 -1.35 21.50 11.18
C ASP A 444 -2.12 20.32 10.55
N PRO A 445 -2.02 20.10 9.23
CA PRO A 445 -2.73 19.02 8.55
C PRO A 445 -2.43 17.64 9.13
N GLY A 446 -1.17 17.34 9.46
CA GLY A 446 -0.79 16.02 10.01
C GLY A 446 -1.44 15.74 11.35
N VAL A 447 -1.49 16.73 12.26
CA VAL A 447 -2.23 16.60 13.53
C VAL A 447 -3.73 16.39 13.28
N LEU A 448 -4.32 17.09 12.31
CA LEU A 448 -5.75 16.96 11.99
C LEU A 448 -6.06 15.57 11.41
N GLU A 449 -5.24 15.06 10.50
CA GLU A 449 -5.34 13.72 9.92
C GLU A 449 -5.26 12.65 11.01
N GLY A 450 -4.21 12.67 11.84
CA GLY A 450 -4.09 11.68 12.92
C GLY A 450 -5.21 11.78 13.97
N CYS A 451 -5.72 12.97 14.26
CA CYS A 451 -6.91 13.12 15.11
C CYS A 451 -8.16 12.50 14.49
N LEU A 452 -8.34 12.68 13.17
CA LEU A 452 -9.45 12.12 12.42
C LEU A 452 -9.38 10.58 12.37
N ASP A 453 -8.19 10.01 12.17
CA ASP A 453 -8.00 8.56 12.16
C ASP A 453 -8.29 7.91 13.52
N VAL A 454 -7.85 8.53 14.61
CA VAL A 454 -8.24 8.12 15.97
C VAL A 454 -9.77 8.22 16.15
N CYS A 455 -10.39 9.28 15.63
CA CYS A 455 -11.83 9.49 15.69
C CYS A 455 -12.63 8.43 14.90
N VAL A 456 -12.10 7.96 13.77
CA VAL A 456 -12.68 6.86 12.99
C VAL A 456 -12.64 5.56 13.78
N ARG A 457 -11.56 5.28 14.49
CA ARG A 457 -11.38 4.05 15.27
C ARG A 457 -12.08 4.09 16.63
N LEU A 458 -12.37 5.28 17.14
CA LEU A 458 -13.12 5.53 18.38
C LEU A 458 -14.38 6.40 18.11
N PRO A 459 -15.35 5.92 17.29
CA PRO A 459 -16.47 6.75 16.86
C PRO A 459 -17.51 6.93 17.99
N SER A 460 -17.73 8.18 18.38
CA SER A 460 -18.72 8.58 19.40
C SER A 460 -19.61 9.73 18.93
N HIS A 461 -20.73 9.97 19.62
CA HIS A 461 -21.54 11.17 19.36
C HIS A 461 -20.73 12.47 19.57
N ARG A 462 -19.78 12.47 20.51
CA ARG A 462 -18.86 13.61 20.74
C ARG A 462 -17.92 13.83 19.56
N THR A 463 -17.39 12.75 19.01
CA THR A 463 -16.55 12.75 17.80
C THR A 463 -17.30 13.36 16.63
N VAL A 464 -18.51 12.86 16.34
CA VAL A 464 -19.35 13.38 15.25
C VAL A 464 -19.66 14.86 15.44
N ALA A 465 -20.01 15.27 16.66
CA ALA A 465 -20.27 16.67 16.96
C ALA A 465 -19.04 17.55 16.84
N ALA A 466 -17.84 17.05 17.16
CA ALA A 466 -16.58 17.79 17.02
C ALA A 466 -16.20 18.00 15.56
N ILE A 467 -16.25 16.94 14.75
CA ILE A 467 -16.02 17.01 13.30
C ILE A 467 -17.05 17.94 12.65
N GLY A 468 -18.34 17.78 12.99
CA GLY A 468 -19.41 18.61 12.45
C GLY A 468 -19.23 20.11 12.74
N ARG A 469 -18.70 20.48 13.92
CA ARG A 469 -18.41 21.89 14.26
C ARG A 469 -17.29 22.51 13.43
N ARG A 470 -16.35 21.70 12.93
CA ARG A 470 -15.21 22.15 12.11
C ARG A 470 -15.30 21.65 10.66
N PHE A 471 -16.47 21.22 10.20
CA PHE A 471 -16.58 20.53 8.91
C PHE A 471 -16.03 21.37 7.75
N GLU A 472 -16.41 22.66 7.66
CA GLU A 472 -15.94 23.55 6.59
C GLU A 472 -14.42 23.79 6.64
N ASP A 473 -13.85 23.94 7.84
CA ASP A 473 -12.41 24.11 8.03
C ASP A 473 -11.66 22.84 7.63
N LEU A 474 -12.13 21.68 8.09
CA LEU A 474 -11.53 20.37 7.79
C LEU A 474 -11.63 20.05 6.30
N PHE A 475 -12.74 20.42 5.63
CA PHE A 475 -12.91 20.26 4.19
C PHE A 475 -11.94 21.15 3.39
N THR A 476 -11.44 22.22 4.01
CA THR A 476 -10.47 23.13 3.39
C THR A 476 -9.04 22.67 3.65
N LEU A 477 -8.74 22.23 4.88
CA LEU A 477 -7.40 21.90 5.33
C LEU A 477 -6.98 20.47 4.96
N VAL A 478 -7.88 19.50 5.15
CA VAL A 478 -7.63 18.05 5.02
C VAL A 478 -8.84 17.33 4.38
N PRO A 479 -9.25 17.72 3.15
CA PRO A 479 -10.48 17.22 2.52
C PRO A 479 -10.52 15.69 2.38
N GLU A 480 -9.41 15.06 2.00
CA GLU A 480 -9.36 13.61 1.75
C GLU A 480 -9.55 12.83 3.06
N ALA A 481 -8.83 13.21 4.13
CA ALA A 481 -8.96 12.58 5.45
C ALA A 481 -10.33 12.84 6.09
N LEU A 482 -10.91 14.04 5.90
CA LEU A 482 -12.27 14.33 6.34
C LEU A 482 -13.27 13.42 5.62
N LEU A 483 -13.22 13.34 4.29
CA LEU A 483 -14.15 12.53 3.50
C LEU A 483 -14.03 11.05 3.86
N HIS A 484 -12.80 10.53 4.00
CA HIS A 484 -12.56 9.19 4.53
C HIS A 484 -13.22 9.00 5.90
N SER A 485 -13.03 9.95 6.84
CA SER A 485 -13.60 9.85 8.17
C SER A 485 -15.13 9.88 8.18
N VAL A 486 -15.72 10.74 7.35
CA VAL A 486 -17.17 10.88 7.20
C VAL A 486 -17.78 9.59 6.65
N ASP A 487 -17.15 9.00 5.65
CA ASP A 487 -17.52 7.72 5.06
C ASP A 487 -17.42 6.57 6.10
N ARG A 488 -16.25 6.41 6.74
CA ARG A 488 -16.03 5.33 7.72
C ARG A 488 -16.93 5.43 8.94
N ILE A 489 -17.19 6.64 9.45
CA ILE A 489 -18.11 6.83 10.59
C ILE A 489 -19.56 6.66 10.16
N GLY A 490 -19.92 7.07 8.93
CA GLY A 490 -21.27 6.90 8.40
C GLY A 490 -22.34 7.72 9.13
N ALA A 491 -21.99 8.81 9.81
CA ALA A 491 -22.94 9.57 10.61
C ALA A 491 -23.94 10.37 9.77
N ARG A 492 -25.21 10.34 10.16
CA ARG A 492 -26.28 11.09 9.47
C ARG A 492 -26.03 12.60 9.50
N ASP A 493 -25.42 13.07 10.58
CA ASP A 493 -25.09 14.47 10.84
C ASP A 493 -24.20 15.08 9.74
N PHE A 494 -23.44 14.27 9.00
CA PHE A 494 -22.58 14.73 7.92
C PHE A 494 -23.29 14.90 6.58
N VAL A 495 -24.54 14.41 6.43
CA VAL A 495 -25.28 14.49 5.16
C VAL A 495 -25.48 15.94 4.72
N GLU A 496 -25.95 16.83 5.59
CA GLU A 496 -26.23 18.23 5.23
C GLU A 496 -24.95 19.06 4.97
N PRO A 497 -23.91 19.00 5.84
CA PRO A 497 -22.64 19.66 5.54
C PRO A 497 -22.03 19.17 4.21
N LEU A 498 -21.99 17.86 3.98
CA LEU A 498 -21.46 17.31 2.74
C LEU A 498 -22.33 17.69 1.53
N ARG A 499 -23.67 17.71 1.68
CA ARG A 499 -24.60 18.16 0.63
C ARG A 499 -24.22 19.54 0.08
N ALA A 500 -23.81 20.45 0.98
CA ALA A 500 -23.42 21.82 0.65
C ALA A 500 -22.07 21.91 -0.06
N GLU A 501 -21.20 20.90 0.08
CA GLU A 501 -19.84 20.87 -0.48
C GLU A 501 -19.70 20.01 -1.74
N VAL A 502 -20.57 19.03 -1.96
CA VAL A 502 -20.54 18.19 -3.17
C VAL A 502 -20.68 19.03 -4.42
N ARG A 503 -19.71 18.90 -5.33
CA ARG A 503 -19.68 19.53 -6.66
C ARG A 503 -19.49 18.46 -7.73
N GLU A 504 -19.97 18.77 -8.92
CA GLU A 504 -19.86 17.86 -10.06
C GLU A 504 -18.41 17.51 -10.37
N GLY A 505 -18.12 16.20 -10.47
CA GLY A 505 -16.80 15.66 -10.81
C GLY A 505 -15.83 15.54 -9.63
N GLU A 506 -16.27 15.85 -8.42
CA GLU A 506 -15.49 15.57 -7.20
C GLU A 506 -15.81 14.15 -6.71
N LEU A 507 -15.15 13.14 -7.31
CA LEU A 507 -15.51 11.73 -7.17
C LEU A 507 -15.62 11.27 -5.71
N GLN A 508 -14.59 11.51 -4.90
CA GLN A 508 -14.60 11.08 -3.50
C GLN A 508 -15.75 11.71 -2.69
N ALA A 509 -16.04 13.00 -2.92
CA ALA A 509 -17.14 13.68 -2.25
C ALA A 509 -18.51 13.18 -2.74
N GLU A 510 -18.64 12.92 -4.04
CA GLU A 510 -19.83 12.33 -4.66
C GLU A 510 -20.09 10.91 -4.12
N ASP A 511 -19.06 10.06 -4.07
CA ASP A 511 -19.11 8.69 -3.54
C ASP A 511 -19.55 8.69 -2.08
N THR A 512 -18.87 9.48 -1.24
CA THR A 512 -19.20 9.62 0.20
C THR A 512 -20.64 10.11 0.37
N PHE A 513 -21.10 11.05 -0.46
CA PHE A 513 -22.45 11.60 -0.36
C PHE A 513 -23.53 10.59 -0.78
N VAL A 514 -23.29 9.84 -1.87
CA VAL A 514 -24.17 8.75 -2.30
C VAL A 514 -24.25 7.68 -1.22
N PHE A 515 -23.10 7.27 -0.67
CA PHE A 515 -23.03 6.29 0.40
C PHE A 515 -23.84 6.72 1.63
N LEU A 516 -23.63 7.94 2.15
CA LEU A 516 -24.41 8.43 3.28
C LEU A 516 -25.91 8.55 2.96
N CYS A 517 -26.27 8.97 1.75
CA CYS A 517 -27.67 9.03 1.34
C CYS A 517 -28.32 7.64 1.31
N ASP A 518 -27.59 6.62 0.83
CA ASP A 518 -28.07 5.24 0.82
C ASP A 518 -28.16 4.66 2.23
N LEU A 519 -27.14 4.85 3.06
CA LEU A 519 -27.11 4.41 4.46
C LEU A 519 -28.30 4.95 5.26
N HIS A 520 -28.65 6.22 5.05
CA HIS A 520 -29.69 6.91 5.82
C HIS A 520 -31.05 7.02 5.11
N GLY A 521 -31.17 6.47 3.89
CA GLY A 521 -32.39 6.57 3.08
C GLY A 521 -32.78 8.01 2.72
N VAL A 522 -31.81 8.89 2.51
CA VAL A 522 -32.02 10.31 2.17
C VAL A 522 -32.13 10.47 0.66
N ALA A 523 -33.24 11.06 0.20
CA ALA A 523 -33.41 11.38 -1.21
C ALA A 523 -32.79 12.75 -1.55
N ASP A 524 -31.99 12.81 -2.61
CA ASP A 524 -31.48 14.05 -3.21
C ASP A 524 -31.59 13.98 -4.75
N PRO A 525 -32.09 15.03 -5.42
CA PRO A 525 -32.29 15.03 -6.87
C PRO A 525 -30.99 14.86 -7.68
N ARG A 526 -29.81 15.08 -7.09
CA ARG A 526 -28.51 14.92 -7.76
C ARG A 526 -28.05 13.47 -7.86
N LEU A 527 -28.56 12.57 -7.01
CA LEU A 527 -28.08 11.18 -6.90
C LEU A 527 -28.16 10.42 -8.23
N SER A 528 -29.20 10.64 -9.04
CA SER A 528 -29.32 9.96 -10.34
C SER A 528 -28.23 10.37 -11.31
N ALA A 529 -27.82 11.64 -11.32
CA ALA A 529 -26.77 12.14 -12.18
C ALA A 529 -25.39 11.66 -11.70
N ILE A 530 -25.14 11.72 -10.39
CA ILE A 530 -23.91 11.20 -9.76
C ILE A 530 -23.71 9.73 -10.11
N ARG A 531 -24.71 8.88 -9.85
CA ARG A 531 -24.65 7.44 -10.15
C ARG A 531 -24.44 7.14 -11.63
N GLN A 532 -24.99 7.98 -12.52
CA GLN A 532 -24.76 7.81 -13.95
C GLN A 532 -23.30 8.06 -14.32
N ARG A 533 -22.64 9.05 -13.70
CA ARG A 533 -21.20 9.32 -13.90
C ARG A 533 -20.34 8.19 -13.34
N GLN A 534 -20.56 7.79 -12.09
CA GLN A 534 -19.85 6.66 -11.46
C GLN A 534 -19.92 5.40 -12.32
N ARG A 535 -21.09 5.06 -12.88
CA ARG A 535 -21.21 3.90 -13.79
C ARG A 535 -20.42 4.06 -15.09
N ARG A 536 -20.38 5.26 -15.66
CA ARG A 536 -19.59 5.54 -16.88
C ARG A 536 -18.10 5.42 -16.59
N GLU A 537 -17.64 5.91 -15.45
CA GLU A 537 -16.25 5.82 -15.01
C GLU A 537 -15.86 4.38 -14.69
N ALA A 538 -16.68 3.65 -13.94
CA ALA A 538 -16.46 2.22 -13.68
C ALA A 538 -16.41 1.40 -14.99
N SER A 539 -17.25 1.73 -15.97
CA SER A 539 -17.23 1.08 -17.29
C SER A 539 -15.93 1.40 -18.05
N ARG A 540 -15.50 2.67 -18.03
CA ARG A 540 -14.22 3.09 -18.63
C ARG A 540 -13.04 2.39 -17.95
N ALA A 541 -13.01 2.33 -16.62
CA ALA A 541 -11.96 1.65 -15.88
C ALA A 541 -11.89 0.16 -16.20
N ALA A 542 -13.05 -0.50 -16.35
CA ALA A 542 -13.11 -1.90 -16.76
C ALA A 542 -12.61 -2.13 -18.20
N GLU A 543 -12.89 -1.20 -19.11
CA GLU A 543 -12.42 -1.25 -20.51
C GLU A 543 -10.92 -0.93 -20.62
N SER A 544 -10.41 0.03 -19.83
CA SER A 544 -9.00 0.45 -19.83
C SER A 544 -8.02 -0.59 -19.26
N GLY A 545 -8.52 -1.59 -18.52
CA GLY A 545 -7.70 -2.70 -18.01
C GLY A 545 -7.15 -3.64 -19.09
N GLN A 546 -7.53 -3.47 -20.37
CA GLN A 546 -7.12 -4.38 -21.46
C GLN A 546 -6.14 -3.79 -22.48
N ASP A 547 -5.97 -2.47 -22.58
CA ASP A 547 -4.92 -1.85 -23.41
C ASP A 547 -4.82 -0.34 -23.08
N LEU A 548 -3.76 0.09 -22.38
CA LEU A 548 -3.50 1.51 -22.10
C LEU A 548 -2.98 2.29 -23.32
N SER A 549 -2.86 1.62 -24.47
CA SER A 549 -2.40 2.24 -25.69
C SER A 549 -3.60 2.66 -26.57
N LEU A 550 -3.68 3.96 -26.88
CA LEU A 550 -4.23 4.55 -28.12
C LEU A 550 -5.53 5.38 -28.07
N VAL A 551 -6.15 5.69 -26.93
CA VAL A 551 -7.14 6.78 -26.93
C VAL A 551 -6.45 8.07 -26.45
N PRO A 552 -6.26 9.08 -27.32
CA PRO A 552 -5.82 10.39 -26.88
C PRO A 552 -6.87 10.93 -25.92
N GLU A 553 -6.51 11.09 -24.65
CA GLU A 553 -7.41 11.76 -23.71
C GLU A 553 -7.63 13.19 -24.16
N GLU A 554 -8.90 13.62 -24.17
CA GLU A 554 -9.27 14.97 -24.61
C GLU A 554 -8.95 16.06 -23.56
N HIS A 555 -8.60 15.65 -22.33
CA HIS A 555 -8.33 16.54 -21.19
C HIS A 555 -7.40 15.89 -20.17
N ILE A 556 -6.86 16.69 -19.24
CA ILE A 556 -6.14 16.26 -18.03
C ILE A 556 -6.93 16.75 -16.82
N ASP A 557 -7.23 15.86 -15.89
CA ASP A 557 -7.86 16.23 -14.62
C ASP A 557 -6.82 16.87 -13.69
N LEU A 558 -7.01 18.15 -13.37
CA LEU A 558 -6.14 18.92 -12.48
C LEU A 558 -6.87 19.33 -11.21
N ALA A 559 -6.33 18.94 -10.05
CA ALA A 559 -6.75 19.41 -8.74
C ALA A 559 -6.21 20.83 -8.49
N LEU A 560 -7.07 21.85 -8.59
CA LEU A 560 -6.71 23.26 -8.47
C LEU A 560 -7.25 23.87 -7.18
N LEU A 561 -6.40 24.56 -6.42
CA LEU A 561 -6.75 25.27 -5.20
C LEU A 561 -7.25 26.66 -5.53
N CYS A 562 -8.52 26.97 -5.27
CA CYS A 562 -9.02 28.33 -5.46
C CYS A 562 -8.44 29.28 -4.41
N ASN A 563 -7.82 30.39 -4.83
CA ASN A 563 -7.27 31.37 -3.88
C ASN A 563 -8.37 32.15 -3.12
N GLY A 564 -9.61 32.12 -3.62
CA GLY A 564 -10.74 32.79 -3.01
C GLY A 564 -11.39 32.02 -1.87
N CYS A 565 -11.89 30.82 -2.15
CA CYS A 565 -12.53 29.98 -1.13
C CYS A 565 -11.58 29.00 -0.45
N ARG A 566 -10.32 28.93 -0.89
CA ARG A 566 -9.29 27.99 -0.38
C ARG A 566 -9.65 26.51 -0.55
N ARG A 567 -10.65 26.17 -1.35
CA ARG A 567 -11.03 24.79 -1.66
C ARG A 567 -10.32 24.30 -2.91
N THR A 568 -9.96 23.02 -2.88
CA THR A 568 -9.43 22.29 -4.03
C THR A 568 -10.58 21.61 -4.77
N TYR A 569 -10.57 21.70 -6.09
CA TYR A 569 -11.53 21.05 -6.97
C TYR A 569 -10.80 20.47 -8.18
N THR A 570 -11.31 19.38 -8.74
CA THR A 570 -10.76 18.74 -9.93
C THR A 570 -11.40 19.30 -11.19
N TYR A 571 -10.60 19.77 -12.15
CA TYR A 571 -11.09 20.31 -13.42
C TYR A 571 -10.55 19.48 -14.59
N PRO A 572 -11.41 19.07 -15.54
CA PRO A 572 -10.95 18.52 -16.81
C PRO A 572 -10.40 19.68 -17.67
N VAL A 573 -9.08 19.74 -17.84
CA VAL A 573 -8.38 20.80 -18.56
C VAL A 573 -7.97 20.33 -19.94
N GLN A 574 -8.41 21.03 -20.98
CA GLN A 574 -8.18 20.70 -22.39
C GLN A 574 -6.83 21.17 -22.90
N ALA A 575 -6.25 22.23 -22.34
CA ALA A 575 -4.97 22.74 -22.80
C ALA A 575 -4.08 23.27 -21.65
N VAL A 576 -2.96 22.59 -21.44
CA VAL A 576 -1.91 22.97 -20.50
C VAL A 576 -0.59 23.12 -21.25
N TYR A 577 0.06 24.27 -21.08
CA TYR A 577 1.37 24.55 -21.66
C TYR A 577 2.45 24.41 -20.59
N VAL A 578 3.49 23.65 -20.90
CA VAL A 578 4.64 23.42 -20.03
C VAL A 578 5.92 23.83 -20.76
N ASP A 579 6.82 24.53 -20.05
CA ASP A 579 8.17 24.80 -20.54
C ASP A 579 9.04 23.55 -20.35
N PRO A 580 9.59 22.96 -21.43
CA PRO A 580 10.42 21.76 -21.32
C PRO A 580 11.81 22.01 -20.70
N ASP A 581 12.34 23.23 -20.73
CA ASP A 581 13.64 23.54 -20.11
C ASP A 581 13.51 24.67 -19.06
N PRO A 582 12.81 24.46 -17.93
CA PRO A 582 12.77 25.47 -16.89
C PRO A 582 14.20 25.82 -16.45
N PRO A 583 14.47 27.08 -16.04
CA PRO A 583 15.73 27.44 -15.40
C PRO A 583 16.06 26.43 -14.29
N LYS A 584 17.35 26.10 -14.09
CA LYS A 584 17.80 24.97 -13.23
C LYS A 584 17.32 25.00 -11.77
N ASP A 585 16.73 26.11 -11.31
CA ASP A 585 16.22 26.29 -9.95
C ASP A 585 14.71 26.59 -9.90
N ASP A 586 14.01 26.63 -11.03
CA ASP A 586 12.59 26.99 -11.11
C ASP A 586 11.69 25.75 -11.18
N ARG A 587 10.59 25.80 -10.42
CA ARG A 587 9.50 24.82 -10.54
C ARG A 587 8.84 25.00 -11.91
N ILE A 588 8.44 23.89 -12.53
CA ILE A 588 7.60 23.92 -13.74
C ILE A 588 6.33 24.70 -13.39
N GLU A 589 6.18 25.90 -13.95
CA GLU A 589 4.95 26.69 -13.85
C GLU A 589 4.06 26.38 -15.07
N PRO A 590 3.08 25.49 -14.97
CA PRO A 590 2.17 25.23 -16.07
C PRO A 590 1.29 26.45 -16.33
N PHE A 591 1.04 26.72 -17.61
CA PHE A 591 0.04 27.67 -18.06
C PHE A 591 -1.19 26.90 -18.54
N ILE A 592 -2.26 26.94 -17.75
CA ILE A 592 -3.56 26.42 -18.14
C ILE A 592 -4.24 27.48 -18.99
N LYS A 593 -4.61 27.09 -20.22
CA LYS A 593 -5.26 27.99 -21.18
C LYS A 593 -6.76 28.07 -20.98
N ASP A 594 -7.38 26.99 -20.52
CA ASP A 594 -8.80 26.92 -20.23
C ASP A 594 -9.20 27.97 -19.19
N ARG A 595 -10.35 28.62 -19.39
CA ARG A 595 -10.95 29.51 -18.40
C ARG A 595 -11.58 28.68 -17.28
N ILE A 596 -10.93 28.67 -16.13
CA ILE A 596 -11.37 27.90 -14.95
C ILE A 596 -12.21 28.80 -14.06
N ARG A 597 -13.48 28.40 -13.88
CA ARG A 597 -14.38 29.02 -12.89
C ARG A 597 -14.52 28.14 -11.67
N CYS A 598 -14.17 28.68 -10.50
CA CYS A 598 -14.24 27.96 -9.24
C CYS A 598 -15.66 27.42 -8.97
N LYS A 599 -15.78 26.09 -8.78
CA LYS A 599 -17.05 25.42 -8.45
C LYS A 599 -17.67 25.88 -7.12
N GLY A 600 -16.85 26.41 -6.21
CA GLY A 600 -17.26 26.91 -4.90
C GLY A 600 -17.76 28.36 -4.94
N CYS A 601 -16.85 29.31 -5.18
CA CYS A 601 -17.15 30.75 -5.09
C CYS A 601 -17.35 31.45 -6.43
N GLY A 602 -17.17 30.76 -7.55
CA GLY A 602 -17.39 31.30 -8.89
C GLY A 602 -16.34 32.30 -9.39
N ARG A 603 -15.23 32.52 -8.65
CA ARG A 603 -14.06 33.28 -9.15
C ARG A 603 -13.48 32.60 -10.39
N GLU A 604 -12.92 33.41 -11.27
CA GLU A 604 -12.36 32.96 -12.55
C GLU A 604 -10.85 33.12 -12.53
N ASP A 605 -10.14 32.09 -12.99
CA ASP A 605 -8.68 32.02 -13.17
C ASP A 605 -7.83 32.44 -11.96
N ASP A 606 -8.42 32.34 -10.76
CA ASP A 606 -7.79 32.67 -9.48
C ASP A 606 -7.57 31.38 -8.66
N TYR A 607 -6.57 30.62 -9.09
CA TYR A 607 -6.19 29.35 -8.49
C TYR A 607 -4.67 29.19 -8.35
N ALA A 608 -4.29 28.26 -7.48
CA ALA A 608 -2.95 27.73 -7.35
C ALA A 608 -2.93 26.25 -7.79
N VAL A 609 -1.83 25.84 -8.43
CA VAL A 609 -1.61 24.44 -8.81
C VAL A 609 -1.20 23.67 -7.55
N THR A 610 -1.94 22.63 -7.21
CA THR A 610 -1.63 21.78 -6.05
C THR A 610 -0.47 20.82 -6.35
N PRO A 611 0.17 20.23 -5.32
CA PRO A 611 1.13 19.15 -5.52
C PRO A 611 0.56 17.98 -6.33
N THR A 612 -0.70 17.60 -6.09
CA THR A 612 -1.41 16.55 -6.84
C THR A 612 -1.53 16.90 -8.33
N ALA A 613 -1.89 18.15 -8.66
CA ALA A 613 -1.90 18.61 -10.05
C ALA A 613 -0.50 18.64 -10.67
N GLN A 614 0.54 18.98 -9.91
CA GLN A 614 1.93 18.90 -10.41
C GLN A 614 2.34 17.47 -10.74
N LEU A 615 2.02 16.50 -9.88
CA LEU A 615 2.28 15.08 -10.13
C LEU A 615 1.54 14.58 -11.38
N ALA A 616 0.26 14.92 -11.53
CA ALA A 616 -0.52 14.58 -12.72
C ALA A 616 0.11 15.14 -14.01
N LEU A 617 0.58 16.38 -13.98
CA LEU A 617 1.27 17.01 -15.11
C LEU A 617 2.62 16.36 -15.42
N MET A 618 3.40 16.03 -14.38
CA MET A 618 4.69 15.35 -14.56
C MET A 618 4.51 13.95 -15.16
N ALA A 619 3.53 13.18 -14.69
CA ALA A 619 3.22 11.87 -15.26
C ALA A 619 2.87 11.99 -16.75
N ARG A 620 2.04 12.97 -17.12
CA ARG A 620 1.69 13.23 -18.53
C ARG A 620 2.86 13.69 -19.36
N LEU A 621 3.73 14.53 -18.81
CA LEU A 621 4.94 14.98 -19.47
C LEU A 621 5.85 13.80 -19.81
N LEU A 622 6.08 12.89 -18.86
CA LEU A 622 6.88 11.68 -19.07
C LEU A 622 6.29 10.80 -20.18
N MET A 623 4.97 10.58 -20.17
CA MET A 623 4.29 9.83 -21.22
C MET A 623 4.42 10.50 -22.60
N LEU A 624 4.28 11.83 -22.67
CA LEU A 624 4.42 12.58 -23.90
C LEU A 624 5.84 12.49 -24.45
N THR A 625 6.87 12.66 -23.61
CA THR A 625 8.28 12.53 -24.00
C THR A 625 8.56 11.14 -24.56
N ALA A 626 8.10 10.08 -23.87
CA ALA A 626 8.26 8.70 -24.35
C ALA A 626 7.57 8.47 -25.71
N ARG A 627 6.39 9.05 -25.93
CA ARG A 627 5.73 9.01 -27.24
C ARG A 627 6.48 9.79 -28.30
N MET A 628 6.98 10.98 -28.00
CA MET A 628 7.76 11.79 -28.94
C MET A 628 9.05 11.08 -29.38
N GLU A 629 9.68 10.32 -28.50
CA GLU A 629 10.84 9.48 -28.86
C GLU A 629 10.48 8.36 -29.84
N LYS A 630 9.27 7.80 -29.74
CA LYS A 630 8.79 6.69 -30.57
C LYS A 630 8.15 7.13 -31.89
N GLU A 631 7.31 8.16 -31.85
CA GLU A 631 6.43 8.61 -32.94
C GLU A 631 6.93 9.91 -33.60
N GLY A 632 7.90 10.59 -32.99
CA GLY A 632 8.46 11.86 -33.46
C GLY A 632 7.89 13.10 -32.76
N PRO A 633 8.49 14.28 -33.00
CA PRO A 633 8.17 15.51 -32.26
C PRO A 633 6.78 16.09 -32.54
N GLU A 634 6.13 15.68 -33.64
CA GLU A 634 4.79 16.17 -34.03
C GLU A 634 3.72 15.79 -33.00
N VAL A 635 3.92 14.69 -32.25
CA VAL A 635 3.05 14.26 -31.14
C VAL A 635 3.00 15.28 -30.01
N GLY A 636 4.05 16.10 -29.84
CA GLY A 636 4.08 17.19 -28.86
C GLY A 636 3.03 18.29 -29.11
N THR A 637 2.30 18.21 -30.22
CA THR A 637 1.19 19.12 -30.57
C THR A 637 -0.19 18.47 -30.49
N GLU A 638 -0.27 17.20 -30.08
CA GLU A 638 -1.51 16.46 -29.94
C GLU A 638 -1.88 16.26 -28.46
N GLY A 639 -3.16 16.42 -28.15
CA GLY A 639 -3.70 16.18 -26.81
C GLY A 639 -3.62 17.40 -25.89
N PRO A 640 -3.85 17.21 -24.58
CA PRO A 640 -4.11 18.30 -23.64
C PRO A 640 -2.86 18.92 -23.02
N LEU A 641 -1.68 18.36 -23.26
CA LEU A 641 -0.40 18.88 -22.77
C LEU A 641 0.48 19.30 -23.94
N PHE A 642 0.91 20.56 -23.95
CA PHE A 642 1.69 21.17 -25.02
C PHE A 642 3.05 21.63 -24.49
N LEU A 643 4.12 21.17 -25.15
CA LEU A 643 5.47 21.69 -24.91
C LEU A 643 5.70 22.94 -25.74
N MET A 644 5.81 24.10 -25.10
CA MET A 644 5.88 25.35 -25.86
C MET A 644 6.77 26.42 -25.23
N ARG A 645 7.57 27.06 -26.09
CA ARG A 645 8.23 28.34 -25.84
C ARG A 645 7.82 29.34 -26.91
N LEU A 646 7.33 30.51 -26.52
CA LEU A 646 6.99 31.57 -27.46
C LEU A 646 8.27 32.25 -27.95
N GLY A 647 8.41 32.36 -29.27
CA GLY A 647 9.45 33.18 -29.88
C GLY A 647 9.11 34.66 -29.76
N LEU A 648 9.99 35.44 -29.13
CA LEU A 648 9.92 36.89 -29.08
C LEU A 648 10.44 37.52 -30.38
N THR A 649 10.09 38.80 -30.58
CA THR A 649 10.58 39.62 -31.71
C THR A 649 12.10 39.80 -31.72
N ASP A 650 12.78 39.60 -30.59
CA ASP A 650 14.24 39.65 -30.46
C ASP A 650 14.93 38.29 -30.61
N GLY A 651 14.19 37.24 -30.99
CA GLY A 651 14.70 35.89 -31.21
C GLY A 651 14.84 35.04 -29.94
N ARG A 652 14.58 35.59 -28.75
CA ARG A 652 14.52 34.81 -27.51
C ARG A 652 13.29 33.90 -27.51
N ARG A 653 13.40 32.78 -26.80
CA ARG A 653 12.28 31.88 -26.54
C ARG A 653 12.01 31.86 -25.05
N MET A 654 10.77 32.12 -24.66
CA MET A 654 10.38 32.15 -23.24
C MET A 654 8.95 31.66 -23.05
N ASN A 655 8.61 31.32 -21.81
CA ASN A 655 7.25 30.91 -21.49
C ASN A 655 6.27 32.11 -21.65
N PRO A 656 4.97 31.87 -21.90
CA PRO A 656 4.00 32.96 -22.15
C PRO A 656 3.89 34.01 -21.05
N ARG A 657 4.04 33.64 -19.78
CA ARG A 657 3.96 34.57 -18.64
C ARG A 657 5.22 35.42 -18.50
N GLU A 658 6.38 34.83 -18.72
CA GLU A 658 7.66 35.52 -18.80
C GLU A 658 7.68 36.47 -19.98
N ALA A 659 7.15 36.05 -21.14
CA ALA A 659 6.94 36.92 -22.30
C ALA A 659 6.10 38.15 -21.94
N ARG A 660 5.00 37.93 -21.22
CA ARG A 660 4.15 39.01 -20.74
C ARG A 660 4.90 39.96 -19.81
N ARG A 661 5.56 39.46 -18.75
CA ARG A 661 6.34 40.28 -17.80
C ARG A 661 7.47 41.03 -18.49
N HIS A 662 8.14 40.38 -19.46
CA HIS A 662 9.21 40.97 -20.26
C HIS A 662 8.70 42.15 -21.09
N TYR A 663 7.57 41.98 -21.78
CA TYR A 663 6.96 43.08 -22.54
C TYR A 663 6.41 44.18 -21.63
N GLU A 664 5.78 43.86 -20.50
CA GLU A 664 5.31 44.85 -19.52
C GLU A 664 6.46 45.71 -18.98
N ALA A 665 7.58 45.09 -18.59
CA ALA A 665 8.77 45.81 -18.12
C ALA A 665 9.36 46.71 -19.21
N ARG A 666 9.46 46.23 -20.46
CA ARG A 666 10.02 47.02 -21.57
C ARG A 666 9.09 48.13 -22.02
N LEU A 667 7.77 47.92 -22.01
CA LEU A 667 6.78 48.95 -22.30
C LEU A 667 6.72 50.02 -21.20
N ALA A 668 7.02 49.67 -19.94
CA ALA A 668 7.16 50.67 -18.88
C ALA A 668 8.33 51.64 -19.15
N GLU A 669 9.41 51.18 -19.76
CA GLU A 669 10.55 52.00 -20.16
C GLU A 669 10.33 52.73 -21.50
N ARG A 670 9.63 52.09 -22.44
CA ARG A 670 9.41 52.56 -23.82
C ARG A 670 7.95 52.34 -24.24
N PRO A 671 7.01 53.16 -23.75
CA PRO A 671 5.59 52.95 -23.97
C PRO A 671 5.17 53.11 -25.43
N ASP A 672 5.88 53.93 -26.22
CA ASP A 672 5.53 54.25 -27.61
C ASP A 672 6.26 53.37 -28.67
N ASP A 673 6.94 52.30 -28.26
CA ASP A 673 7.65 51.40 -29.20
C ASP A 673 6.65 50.45 -29.89
N PRO A 674 6.37 50.61 -31.20
CA PRO A 674 5.32 49.84 -31.88
C PRO A 674 5.66 48.34 -31.96
N GLY A 675 6.96 47.99 -31.98
CA GLY A 675 7.39 46.59 -32.02
C GLY A 675 7.14 45.87 -30.69
N LEU A 676 7.24 46.60 -29.57
CA LEU A 676 6.91 46.08 -28.25
C LEU A 676 5.40 45.96 -28.04
N GLN A 677 4.63 46.94 -28.54
CA GLN A 677 3.16 46.91 -28.48
C GLN A 677 2.59 45.72 -29.27
N ILE A 678 3.03 45.50 -30.51
CA ILE A 678 2.62 44.33 -31.32
C ILE A 678 3.03 43.02 -30.66
N GLY A 679 4.26 42.94 -30.13
CA GLY A 679 4.75 41.75 -29.42
C GLY A 679 3.91 41.45 -28.17
N TYR A 680 3.58 42.47 -27.39
CA TYR A 680 2.73 42.37 -26.22
C TYR A 680 1.29 41.97 -26.60
N GLY A 681 0.69 42.61 -27.61
CA GLY A 681 -0.63 42.27 -28.12
C GLY A 681 -0.72 40.83 -28.63
N ASN A 682 0.33 40.32 -29.28
CA ASN A 682 0.37 38.91 -29.70
C ASN A 682 0.45 37.94 -28.51
N VAL A 683 1.24 38.27 -27.48
CA VAL A 683 1.29 37.48 -26.24
C VAL A 683 -0.05 37.52 -25.52
N LEU A 684 -0.68 38.69 -25.41
CA LEU A 684 -2.01 38.84 -24.81
C LEU A 684 -3.09 38.08 -25.60
N ARG A 685 -3.05 38.12 -26.94
CA ARG A 685 -3.95 37.34 -27.79
C ARG A 685 -3.75 35.84 -27.61
N PHE A 686 -2.49 35.41 -27.48
CA PHE A 686 -2.16 34.01 -27.17
C PHE A 686 -2.71 33.59 -25.79
N LEU A 687 -2.63 34.49 -24.80
CA LEU A 687 -3.22 34.32 -23.46
C LEU A 687 -4.74 34.56 -23.42
N GLU A 688 -5.39 34.73 -24.57
CA GLU A 688 -6.83 35.03 -24.73
C GLU A 688 -7.32 36.31 -24.02
N GLU A 689 -6.42 37.20 -23.62
CA GLU A 689 -6.72 38.53 -23.09
C GLU A 689 -7.09 39.52 -24.21
N THR A 690 -8.11 39.16 -25.01
CA THR A 690 -8.48 39.83 -26.26
C THR A 690 -8.74 41.32 -26.12
N GLU A 691 -9.46 41.77 -25.08
CA GLU A 691 -9.72 43.20 -24.85
C GLU A 691 -8.43 43.99 -24.61
N ARG A 692 -7.47 43.41 -23.88
CA ARG A 692 -6.17 44.05 -23.64
C ARG A 692 -5.26 43.96 -24.86
N ALA A 693 -5.36 42.87 -25.62
CA ALA A 693 -4.65 42.69 -26.87
C ALA A 693 -5.11 43.64 -27.97
N GLU A 694 -6.38 44.06 -27.95
CA GLU A 694 -6.92 45.09 -28.86
C GLU A 694 -6.56 46.52 -28.41
N ALA A 695 -6.36 46.72 -27.11
CA ALA A 695 -5.94 48.00 -26.53
C ALA A 695 -4.43 48.26 -26.62
N ALA A 696 -3.63 47.19 -26.70
CA ALA A 696 -2.17 47.20 -26.90
C ALA A 696 -1.83 47.24 -28.39
#